data_AF-A0A2E5Y9A8-F1
#
_entry.id   AF-A0A2E5Y9A8-F1
#
_cell.length_a   1.000
_cell.length_b   1.000
_cell.length_c   1.000
_cell.angle_alpha   90.00
_cell.angle_beta   90.00
_cell.angle_gamma   90.00
#
_symmetry.space_group_name_H-M   'P 1'
#
loop_
_entity.id
_entity.type
_entity.pdbx_description
1 polymer ?
#
loop_
_entity_poly.entity_id
_entity_poly.type
_entity_poly.pdbx_seq_one_letter_code
_entity_poly.pdbx_strand_id
1 'polypeptide(L)'
;MKSTMPWFCLAALLSHAAYADDGLEAYRLGQYKKAAATLAGNQENKPGAIAAYYQGMMYLYGYGQLRRDALAQQYFTQAAEQGYLPAQKLLATLYLHQKNAEQAFFWFKKAAAQDDVAAQLFCAGAYLNGFGVKQNPELARRFYIDAAKAGNTTAQYALADYFLHNRSSHDKKMGLIWLNKAAANHNPKAQMKLAQLYLNNGLVKQDLSRAQALMQEAANHGYAPAMLALGEFFLKEHQFKEAHTWLEKSANTGARNSQFALAQFYLNKETEFFNEAQALNYMEQAARQHFKPAEHALIEMYQKGIGTPIDANKALDWQKQLASQAQDTKKPFATKMARWLSNGMKDTFNQTPYALRGIYTAWQNQEALKENRYNLAPQMDHLTRAAIYTPNFVLADPKKIALSDYFKALVPEFAIQQSSWTYPQYPVNAQIQALEHNDALVVNHEQFRNYVTRYISYPDTTQTPMLMDYIGDKTQGWRRMANYQAILNLLYNKAILGNPAAQFKLGQLYQYGIGVAKNSQKAIVYYELAAMQEDVRAEYNLGLMYLTGQTTPVDYQKGVAWMMDAAFKGNAYAQFVLANSYAQGLSASDGTLIIKPNEEDAQAMYRLSAANGFGQAQYYLANLLVQQQKALDVHAQKNHAHLIKKLYEYAAKQGVLEAQLPLAFYYAMDSTLDNQQQAFNIAKNYAKKGNSTAQTLLAILYERGIAVPVDNIEAMYWYKQARSNPVKNFILGTYYSEGKEIGQNLVEGQALLQKAAQAKFAYADYNLAILEHQLHQDFLTTLNRARELGNTKAGLLMADYYLHQADSPQNMQEAQTIYQNFADKGDKQAQLKLGYLYEHGLSGEVNFNLAQHYYTLAAEQNQAQAQYLLGHMYQLGRIEREPNYSKAVYWYEKAKYQCAKAALALGFINETIENDYAKARENYELAAKQGDAAAAFNLGILYEYGKGQAVDMAQAKYWYQQAADKKHAQALTHLANLNLEDNQTPNAKQQAQALYQKAASRGNSEAMYQLGLMAETGVPDKINFKRALKYYRQAQHAHHTKANLALARMYQYGVGVPQDLHQACKLYEQVAAHSPMAAYQLALIYHQQKDGAVDAQALKLLEKAAKGGHQAAVRDLQHMKAHQQIEVSFITPLIIKFIPNHGIKSASLLYMHALNNWNNGDELVSRALLQEVVSRHPDYLPAKNMSDHLSEYHYLKLG
;
A
#
# COMPACT_ATOMS: atom_id res chain seq x y z
N MET A 1 -26.27 2.21 -54.54
CA MET A 1 -27.54 1.97 -53.83
C MET A 1 -27.18 1.58 -52.41
N LYS A 2 -27.19 2.54 -51.49
CA LYS A 2 -28.28 2.85 -50.53
C LYS A 2 -28.24 1.96 -49.28
N SER A 3 -27.99 2.62 -48.13
CA SER A 3 -28.47 2.39 -46.75
C SER A 3 -28.42 0.95 -46.21
N THR A 4 -27.79 0.67 -45.06
CA THR A 4 -28.25 1.16 -43.74
C THR A 4 -27.10 1.27 -42.72
N MET A 5 -26.82 2.50 -42.27
CA MET A 5 -26.14 2.77 -40.99
C MET A 5 -27.22 2.90 -39.89
N PRO A 6 -27.06 2.29 -38.71
CA PRO A 6 -27.90 2.62 -37.56
C PRO A 6 -27.50 3.97 -36.98
N TRP A 7 -28.47 4.87 -36.88
CA TRP A 7 -28.42 6.12 -36.11
C TRP A 7 -28.08 5.87 -34.64
N PHE A 8 -26.80 6.00 -34.25
CA PHE A 8 -26.42 6.06 -32.83
C PHE A 8 -25.34 7.12 -32.48
N CYS A 9 -25.01 8.06 -33.38
CA CYS A 9 -23.98 9.08 -33.11
C CYS A 9 -24.47 10.54 -33.13
N LEU A 10 -25.74 10.80 -32.77
CA LEU A 10 -26.27 12.16 -32.60
C LEU A 10 -27.03 12.33 -31.28
N ALA A 11 -26.35 11.96 -30.18
CA ALA A 11 -26.69 12.39 -28.82
C ALA A 11 -25.42 12.65 -27.97
N ALA A 12 -24.30 13.02 -28.62
CA ALA A 12 -23.03 13.33 -27.93
C ALA A 12 -22.73 14.84 -27.85
N LEU A 13 -23.65 15.69 -28.31
CA LEU A 13 -23.52 17.15 -28.23
C LEU A 13 -24.82 17.71 -27.66
N LEU A 14 -24.99 17.57 -26.34
CA LEU A 14 -25.65 18.49 -25.39
C LEU A 14 -25.85 17.78 -24.03
N SER A 15 -25.36 18.43 -22.96
CA SER A 15 -25.14 17.96 -21.57
C SER A 15 -24.02 16.89 -21.45
N HIS A 16 -22.79 17.15 -21.01
CA HIS A 16 -22.33 17.95 -19.87
C HIS A 16 -23.32 17.94 -18.71
N ALA A 17 -23.80 16.76 -18.32
CA ALA A 17 -24.30 16.54 -16.97
C ALA A 17 -23.10 16.16 -16.09
N ALA A 18 -22.62 17.19 -15.38
CA ALA A 18 -21.66 17.24 -14.29
C ALA A 18 -21.17 15.90 -13.71
N TYR A 19 -19.85 15.79 -13.55
CA TYR A 19 -19.24 14.91 -12.56
C TYR A 19 -20.00 15.06 -11.23
N ALA A 20 -20.62 13.96 -10.78
CA ALA A 20 -21.23 13.71 -9.47
C ALA A 20 -21.91 14.90 -8.77
N ASP A 21 -23.23 14.79 -8.52
CA ASP A 21 -23.95 15.61 -7.54
C ASP A 21 -23.05 16.02 -6.36
N ASP A 22 -22.76 17.32 -6.22
CA ASP A 22 -21.77 17.90 -5.28
C ASP A 22 -21.92 17.44 -3.81
N GLY A 23 -23.05 16.82 -3.47
CA GLY A 23 -23.35 16.26 -2.15
C GLY A 23 -23.03 14.79 -1.93
N LEU A 24 -23.12 13.93 -2.95
CA LEU A 24 -22.85 12.49 -2.79
C LEU A 24 -21.36 12.22 -2.64
N GLU A 25 -20.53 12.91 -3.42
CA GLU A 25 -19.08 12.87 -3.26
C GLU A 25 -18.66 13.43 -1.89
N ALA A 26 -19.25 14.56 -1.47
CA ALA A 26 -19.01 15.12 -0.15
C ALA A 26 -19.34 14.13 0.99
N TYR A 27 -20.42 13.34 0.88
CA TYR A 27 -20.71 12.28 1.85
C TYR A 27 -19.59 11.23 1.90
N ARG A 28 -19.15 10.74 0.73
CA ARG A 28 -18.12 9.68 0.60
C ARG A 28 -16.73 10.12 1.08
N LEU A 29 -16.46 11.42 1.06
CA LEU A 29 -15.25 12.06 1.60
C LEU A 29 -15.34 12.36 3.11
N GLY A 30 -16.49 12.12 3.76
CA GLY A 30 -16.70 12.50 5.16
C GLY A 30 -17.01 14.00 5.38
N GLN A 31 -17.27 14.76 4.31
CA GLN A 31 -17.63 16.18 4.34
C GLN A 31 -19.14 16.39 4.56
N TYR A 32 -19.69 15.81 5.62
CA TYR A 32 -21.14 15.70 5.83
C TYR A 32 -21.88 17.03 5.92
N LYS A 33 -21.25 18.12 6.39
CA LYS A 33 -21.87 19.46 6.40
C LYS A 33 -22.11 19.96 4.98
N LYS A 34 -21.13 19.79 4.09
CA LYS A 34 -21.25 20.13 2.67
C LYS A 34 -22.32 19.25 2.02
N ALA A 35 -22.26 17.93 2.26
CA ALA A 35 -23.25 16.98 1.77
C ALA A 35 -24.69 17.35 2.17
N ALA A 36 -24.90 17.76 3.43
CA ALA A 36 -26.21 18.14 3.95
C ALA A 36 -26.77 19.36 3.20
N ALA A 37 -25.95 20.39 3.00
CA ALA A 37 -26.35 21.61 2.32
C ALA A 37 -26.71 21.35 0.85
N THR A 38 -25.87 20.60 0.14
CA THR A 38 -26.06 20.30 -1.29
C THR A 38 -27.24 19.35 -1.54
N LEU A 39 -27.41 18.30 -0.71
CA LEU A 39 -28.52 17.36 -0.86
C LEU A 39 -29.86 17.98 -0.45
N ALA A 40 -29.86 19.00 0.43
CA ALA A 40 -31.06 19.73 0.83
C ALA A 40 -31.50 20.80 -0.20
N GLY A 41 -30.60 21.30 -1.05
CA GLY A 41 -30.91 22.35 -2.04
C GLY A 41 -31.78 21.89 -3.22
N ASN A 42 -31.79 20.58 -3.54
CA ASN A 42 -32.51 20.02 -4.69
C ASN A 42 -34.00 19.72 -4.44
N GLN A 43 -34.64 20.40 -3.48
CA GLN A 43 -36.02 20.10 -3.02
C GLN A 43 -37.14 20.36 -4.05
N GLU A 44 -36.85 20.98 -5.20
CA GLU A 44 -37.84 21.16 -6.27
C GLU A 44 -38.15 19.85 -7.03
N ASN A 45 -37.28 18.82 -6.91
CA ASN A 45 -37.50 17.48 -7.45
C ASN A 45 -37.32 16.40 -6.37
N LYS A 46 -38.08 15.30 -6.44
CA LYS A 46 -37.89 14.15 -5.53
C LYS A 46 -36.44 13.64 -5.67
N PRO A 47 -35.65 13.52 -4.59
CA PRO A 47 -34.28 13.03 -4.69
C PRO A 47 -34.26 11.61 -5.27
N GLY A 48 -33.26 11.36 -6.13
CA GLY A 48 -32.99 10.03 -6.68
C GLY A 48 -32.65 9.02 -5.59
N ALA A 49 -32.77 7.73 -5.90
CA ALA A 49 -32.76 6.65 -4.91
C ALA A 49 -31.50 6.63 -4.03
N ILE A 50 -30.34 6.90 -4.64
CA ILE A 50 -29.04 6.95 -3.96
C ILE A 50 -28.96 8.16 -3.01
N ALA A 51 -29.35 9.35 -3.50
CA ALA A 51 -29.38 10.57 -2.70
C ALA A 51 -30.31 10.45 -1.49
N ALA A 52 -31.51 9.89 -1.68
CA ALA A 52 -32.45 9.61 -0.61
C ALA A 52 -31.85 8.67 0.44
N TYR A 53 -31.18 7.58 0.04
CA TYR A 53 -30.54 6.68 1.00
C TYR A 53 -29.48 7.37 1.86
N TYR A 54 -28.54 8.11 1.25
CA TYR A 54 -27.48 8.77 2.01
C TYR A 54 -28.03 9.92 2.87
N GLN A 55 -29.05 10.63 2.42
CA GLN A 55 -29.76 11.62 3.24
C GLN A 55 -30.44 10.95 4.45
N GLY A 56 -31.03 9.77 4.27
CA GLY A 56 -31.54 8.92 5.35
C GLY A 56 -30.45 8.53 6.34
N MET A 57 -29.28 8.09 5.85
CA MET A 57 -28.12 7.76 6.70
C MET A 57 -27.66 8.97 7.52
N MET A 58 -27.57 10.15 6.91
CA MET A 58 -27.19 11.37 7.63
C MET A 58 -28.17 11.75 8.72
N TYR A 59 -29.49 11.58 8.49
CA TYR A 59 -30.50 11.79 9.53
C TYR A 59 -30.48 10.71 10.60
N LEU A 60 -30.23 9.45 10.25
CA LEU A 60 -30.12 8.37 11.23
C LEU A 60 -28.92 8.58 12.16
N TYR A 61 -27.79 8.94 11.57
CA TYR A 61 -26.54 9.11 12.27
C TYR A 61 -26.35 10.49 12.87
N GLY A 62 -27.09 11.52 12.44
CA GLY A 62 -26.86 12.89 12.86
C GLY A 62 -25.53 13.47 12.34
N TYR A 63 -25.07 13.03 11.17
CA TYR A 63 -23.83 13.50 10.55
C TYR A 63 -24.10 14.72 9.69
N GLY A 64 -23.42 15.84 9.97
CA GLY A 64 -23.62 17.09 9.23
C GLY A 64 -24.92 17.82 9.55
N GLN A 65 -25.93 17.13 10.08
CA GLN A 65 -27.25 17.62 10.43
C GLN A 65 -27.80 16.91 11.68
N LEU A 66 -28.90 17.39 12.26
CA LEU A 66 -29.48 16.78 13.46
C LEU A 66 -30.05 15.38 13.18
N ARG A 67 -29.85 14.46 14.14
CA ARG A 67 -30.42 13.11 14.11
C ARG A 67 -31.94 13.15 14.16
N ARG A 68 -32.60 12.44 13.24
CA ARG A 68 -34.06 12.33 13.13
C ARG A 68 -34.47 10.98 12.55
N ASP A 69 -34.83 10.05 13.42
CA ASP A 69 -35.10 8.65 13.05
C ASP A 69 -36.33 8.52 12.13
N ALA A 70 -37.39 9.29 12.40
CA ALA A 70 -38.60 9.30 11.58
C ALA A 70 -38.35 9.78 10.14
N LEU A 71 -37.57 10.86 9.96
CA LEU A 71 -37.19 11.35 8.63
C LEU A 71 -36.24 10.36 7.94
N ALA A 72 -35.29 9.78 8.68
CA ALA A 72 -34.40 8.76 8.13
C ALA A 72 -35.18 7.58 7.54
N GLN A 73 -36.18 7.06 8.27
CA GLN A 73 -37.04 5.98 7.80
C GLN A 73 -37.84 6.37 6.55
N GLN A 74 -38.33 7.60 6.45
CA GLN A 74 -39.03 8.09 5.25
C GLN A 74 -38.09 8.09 4.03
N TYR A 75 -36.88 8.61 4.18
CA TYR A 75 -35.88 8.64 3.12
C TYR A 75 -35.43 7.24 2.69
N PHE A 76 -35.23 6.31 3.65
CA PHE A 76 -34.95 4.91 3.34
C PHE A 76 -36.10 4.25 2.59
N THR A 77 -37.34 4.51 2.99
CA THR A 77 -38.53 3.99 2.30
C THR A 77 -38.60 4.49 0.87
N GLN A 78 -38.40 5.80 0.66
CA GLN A 78 -38.33 6.40 -0.68
C GLN A 78 -37.25 5.74 -1.54
N ALA A 79 -36.02 5.60 -1.01
CA ALA A 79 -34.92 4.97 -1.74
C ALA A 79 -35.22 3.50 -2.10
N ALA A 80 -35.82 2.76 -1.18
CA ALA A 80 -36.16 1.36 -1.35
C ALA A 80 -37.29 1.15 -2.36
N GLU A 81 -38.30 2.03 -2.38
CA GLU A 81 -39.38 2.05 -3.36
C GLU A 81 -38.89 2.33 -4.78
N GLN A 82 -37.88 3.19 -4.91
CA GLN A 82 -37.20 3.46 -6.19
C GLN A 82 -36.25 2.32 -6.62
N GLY A 83 -36.12 1.25 -5.83
CA GLY A 83 -35.36 0.06 -6.21
C GLY A 83 -33.95 -0.02 -5.62
N TYR A 84 -33.50 0.94 -4.80
CA TYR A 84 -32.12 0.92 -4.29
C TYR A 84 -31.89 -0.24 -3.29
N LEU A 85 -31.09 -1.23 -3.70
CA LEU A 85 -30.88 -2.48 -2.98
C LEU A 85 -30.40 -2.27 -1.51
N PRO A 86 -29.43 -1.40 -1.21
CA PRO A 86 -29.01 -1.15 0.17
C PRO A 86 -30.16 -0.65 1.08
N ALA A 87 -31.03 0.22 0.55
CA ALA A 87 -32.19 0.70 1.30
C ALA A 87 -33.21 -0.42 1.56
N GLN A 88 -33.46 -1.29 0.57
CA GLN A 88 -34.35 -2.45 0.74
C GLN A 88 -33.84 -3.41 1.82
N LYS A 89 -32.53 -3.71 1.83
CA LYS A 89 -31.91 -4.57 2.84
C LYS A 89 -31.95 -3.94 4.24
N LEU A 90 -31.69 -2.64 4.34
CA LEU A 90 -31.77 -1.90 5.60
C LEU A 90 -33.19 -1.93 6.19
N LEU A 91 -34.22 -1.65 5.37
CA LEU A 91 -35.61 -1.73 5.84
C LEU A 91 -36.00 -3.16 6.21
N ALA A 92 -35.60 -4.16 5.42
CA ALA A 92 -35.90 -5.56 5.70
C ALA A 92 -35.36 -6.00 7.06
N THR A 93 -34.10 -5.64 7.38
CA THR A 93 -33.46 -5.93 8.66
C THR A 93 -34.05 -5.12 9.82
N LEU A 94 -34.41 -3.86 9.59
CA LEU A 94 -35.08 -3.01 10.58
C LEU A 94 -36.46 -3.57 10.97
N TYR A 95 -37.29 -3.95 10.00
CA TYR A 95 -38.58 -4.59 10.28
C TYR A 95 -38.45 -5.97 10.92
N LEU A 96 -37.40 -6.73 10.56
CA LEU A 96 -37.09 -8.01 11.21
C LEU A 96 -36.81 -7.82 12.71
N HIS A 97 -36.05 -6.77 13.08
CA HIS A 97 -35.76 -6.43 14.46
C HIS A 97 -37.00 -5.91 15.22
N GLN A 98 -37.88 -5.16 14.54
CA GLN A 98 -39.18 -4.72 15.08
C GLN A 98 -40.21 -5.85 15.20
N LYS A 99 -39.82 -7.11 14.92
CA LYS A 99 -40.69 -8.30 14.94
C LYS A 99 -41.87 -8.21 13.95
N ASN A 100 -41.76 -7.40 12.91
CA ASN A 100 -42.75 -7.31 11.82
C ASN A 100 -42.33 -8.23 10.65
N ALA A 101 -42.74 -9.50 10.74
CA ALA A 101 -42.31 -10.53 9.79
C ALA A 101 -42.82 -10.30 8.35
N GLU A 102 -44.01 -9.72 8.18
CA GLU A 102 -44.60 -9.48 6.84
C GLU A 102 -43.83 -8.39 6.08
N GLN A 103 -43.55 -7.26 6.74
CA GLN A 103 -42.77 -6.18 6.14
C GLN A 103 -41.31 -6.59 5.89
N ALA A 104 -40.71 -7.33 6.82
CA ALA A 104 -39.37 -7.89 6.63
C ALA A 104 -39.31 -8.78 5.37
N PHE A 105 -40.27 -9.71 5.24
CA PHE A 105 -40.37 -10.58 4.07
C PHE A 105 -40.61 -9.80 2.77
N PHE A 106 -41.48 -8.78 2.79
CA PHE A 106 -41.75 -7.94 1.62
C PHE A 106 -40.47 -7.30 1.06
N TRP A 107 -39.66 -6.68 1.92
CA TRP A 107 -38.43 -6.02 1.50
C TRP A 107 -37.32 -7.00 1.13
N PHE A 108 -37.16 -8.12 1.86
CA PHE A 108 -36.24 -9.18 1.45
C PHE A 108 -36.63 -9.79 0.09
N LYS A 109 -37.93 -9.92 -0.20
CA LYS A 109 -38.39 -10.41 -1.50
C LYS A 109 -38.03 -9.45 -2.65
N LYS A 110 -38.15 -8.14 -2.43
CA LYS A 110 -37.68 -7.14 -3.40
C LYS A 110 -36.17 -7.19 -3.62
N ALA A 111 -35.39 -7.33 -2.55
CA ALA A 111 -33.94 -7.47 -2.65
C ALA A 111 -33.54 -8.78 -3.37
N ALA A 112 -34.25 -9.89 -3.11
CA ALA A 112 -34.01 -11.17 -3.76
C ALA A 112 -34.29 -11.15 -5.27
N ALA A 113 -35.21 -10.29 -5.73
CA ALA A 113 -35.50 -10.06 -7.14
C ALA A 113 -34.37 -9.30 -7.88
N GLN A 114 -33.40 -8.75 -7.15
CA GLN A 114 -32.19 -8.11 -7.66
C GLN A 114 -30.95 -9.00 -7.46
N ASP A 115 -31.14 -10.32 -7.41
CA ASP A 115 -30.08 -11.32 -7.25
C ASP A 115 -29.25 -11.24 -5.94
N ASP A 116 -29.76 -10.58 -4.89
CA ASP A 116 -29.12 -10.61 -3.57
C ASP A 116 -29.26 -12.01 -2.92
N VAL A 117 -28.13 -12.72 -2.84
CA VAL A 117 -28.05 -14.11 -2.36
C VAL A 117 -28.54 -14.27 -0.92
N ALA A 118 -28.25 -13.30 -0.04
CA ALA A 118 -28.68 -13.36 1.35
C ALA A 118 -30.20 -13.18 1.47
N ALA A 119 -30.79 -12.30 0.67
CA ALA A 119 -32.23 -12.11 0.59
C ALA A 119 -32.95 -13.31 -0.05
N GLN A 120 -32.37 -13.94 -1.07
CA GLN A 120 -32.88 -15.19 -1.66
C GLN A 120 -32.95 -16.31 -0.61
N LEU A 121 -31.87 -16.51 0.16
CA LEU A 121 -31.84 -17.46 1.28
C LEU A 121 -32.90 -17.14 2.34
N PHE A 122 -33.07 -15.86 2.70
CA PHE A 122 -34.10 -15.45 3.65
C PHE A 122 -35.50 -15.79 3.14
N CYS A 123 -35.79 -15.48 1.88
CA CYS A 123 -37.07 -15.81 1.24
C CYS A 123 -37.33 -17.32 1.21
N ALA A 124 -36.32 -18.12 0.89
CA ALA A 124 -36.43 -19.59 0.92
C ALA A 124 -36.78 -20.09 2.34
N GLY A 125 -36.06 -19.61 3.36
CA GLY A 125 -36.33 -19.94 4.76
C GLY A 125 -37.71 -19.49 5.23
N ALA A 126 -38.17 -18.31 4.80
CA ALA A 126 -39.48 -17.75 5.12
C ALA A 126 -40.62 -18.62 4.56
N TYR A 127 -40.52 -19.01 3.28
CA TYR A 127 -41.51 -19.88 2.63
C TYR A 127 -41.54 -21.31 3.20
N LEU A 128 -40.43 -21.85 3.72
CA LEU A 128 -40.44 -23.17 4.35
C LEU A 128 -41.03 -23.15 5.74
N ASN A 129 -40.68 -22.14 6.54
CA ASN A 129 -41.06 -22.09 7.94
C ASN A 129 -42.41 -21.39 8.13
N GLY A 130 -42.90 -20.62 7.16
CA GLY A 130 -44.11 -19.82 7.27
C GLY A 130 -43.89 -18.51 8.04
N PHE A 131 -42.72 -17.88 7.87
CA PHE A 131 -42.34 -16.66 8.60
C PHE A 131 -42.67 -15.43 7.76
N GLY A 132 -43.71 -14.68 8.13
CA GLY A 132 -44.17 -13.50 7.38
C GLY A 132 -44.89 -13.82 6.06
N VAL A 133 -45.04 -15.10 5.71
CA VAL A 133 -45.70 -15.58 4.50
C VAL A 133 -46.26 -17.00 4.74
N LYS A 134 -47.28 -17.41 3.98
CA LYS A 134 -47.80 -18.79 4.00
C LYS A 134 -46.73 -19.77 3.52
N GLN A 135 -46.70 -20.97 4.12
CA GLN A 135 -45.76 -22.01 3.74
C GLN A 135 -45.95 -22.41 2.27
N ASN A 136 -44.86 -22.44 1.50
CA ASN A 136 -44.87 -22.85 0.10
C ASN A 136 -43.51 -23.50 -0.26
N PRO A 137 -43.41 -24.84 -0.20
CA PRO A 137 -42.15 -25.54 -0.45
C PRO A 137 -41.66 -25.42 -1.91
N GLU A 138 -42.55 -25.20 -2.87
CA GLU A 138 -42.18 -25.03 -4.28
C GLU A 138 -41.53 -23.66 -4.54
N LEU A 139 -42.09 -22.59 -3.98
CA LEU A 139 -41.49 -21.25 -4.08
C LEU A 139 -40.16 -21.17 -3.31
N ALA A 140 -40.08 -21.80 -2.13
CA ALA A 140 -38.81 -21.90 -1.40
C ALA A 140 -37.71 -22.54 -2.24
N ARG A 141 -38.06 -23.58 -3.03
CA ARG A 141 -37.13 -24.26 -3.92
C ARG A 141 -36.60 -23.38 -5.04
N ARG A 142 -37.42 -22.50 -5.60
CA ARG A 142 -36.97 -21.56 -6.64
C ARG A 142 -35.86 -20.65 -6.10
N PHE A 143 -36.12 -20.00 -4.96
CA PHE A 143 -35.12 -19.17 -4.29
C PHE A 143 -33.84 -19.95 -3.91
N TYR A 144 -33.97 -21.25 -3.57
CA TYR A 144 -32.79 -22.09 -3.35
C TYR A 144 -31.95 -22.31 -4.60
N ILE A 145 -32.60 -22.59 -5.73
CA ILE A 145 -31.90 -22.81 -6.99
C ILE A 145 -31.09 -21.57 -7.35
N ASP A 146 -31.68 -20.39 -7.17
CA ASP A 146 -31.02 -19.12 -7.49
C ASP A 146 -29.82 -18.87 -6.56
N ALA A 147 -30.00 -19.01 -5.24
CA ALA A 147 -28.92 -18.85 -4.27
C ALA A 147 -27.80 -19.91 -4.44
N ALA A 148 -28.15 -21.15 -4.80
CA ALA A 148 -27.19 -22.23 -5.01
C ALA A 148 -26.36 -22.04 -6.28
N LYS A 149 -26.97 -21.52 -7.36
CA LYS A 149 -26.27 -21.11 -8.59
C LYS A 149 -25.27 -19.99 -8.33
N ALA A 150 -25.62 -19.05 -7.44
CA ALA A 150 -24.73 -17.98 -6.99
C ALA A 150 -23.63 -18.46 -6.00
N GLY A 151 -23.48 -19.76 -5.78
CA GLY A 151 -22.41 -20.34 -4.97
C GLY A 151 -22.71 -20.50 -3.49
N ASN A 152 -23.92 -20.19 -3.01
CA ASN A 152 -24.24 -20.29 -1.60
C ASN A 152 -24.28 -21.74 -1.11
N THR A 153 -23.38 -22.10 -0.19
CA THR A 153 -23.19 -23.49 0.23
C THR A 153 -24.35 -24.05 1.06
N THR A 154 -25.08 -23.19 1.80
CA THR A 154 -26.25 -23.59 2.58
C THR A 154 -27.44 -23.90 1.66
N ALA A 155 -27.64 -23.10 0.61
CA ALA A 155 -28.63 -23.39 -0.43
C ALA A 155 -28.28 -24.66 -1.22
N GLN A 156 -27.00 -24.83 -1.58
CA GLN A 156 -26.51 -26.05 -2.24
C GLN A 156 -26.78 -27.30 -1.39
N TYR A 157 -26.50 -27.26 -0.09
CA TYR A 157 -26.82 -28.36 0.83
C TYR A 157 -28.33 -28.60 0.96
N ALA A 158 -29.15 -27.55 1.07
CA ALA A 158 -30.60 -27.70 1.19
C ALA A 158 -31.23 -28.35 -0.06
N LEU A 159 -30.74 -28.00 -1.25
CA LEU A 159 -31.13 -28.67 -2.50
C LEU A 159 -30.64 -30.12 -2.54
N ALA A 160 -29.39 -30.35 -2.13
CA ALA A 160 -28.82 -31.69 -2.06
C ALA A 160 -29.68 -32.62 -1.18
N ASP A 161 -30.00 -32.18 0.03
CA ASP A 161 -30.82 -32.92 0.98
C ASP A 161 -32.23 -33.18 0.43
N TYR A 162 -32.85 -32.18 -0.21
CA TYR A 162 -34.15 -32.34 -0.86
C TYR A 162 -34.13 -33.44 -1.94
N PHE A 163 -33.17 -33.38 -2.87
CA PHE A 163 -33.07 -34.32 -3.98
C PHE A 163 -32.69 -35.74 -3.53
N LEU A 164 -31.89 -35.87 -2.47
CA LEU A 164 -31.49 -37.17 -1.91
C LEU A 164 -32.66 -37.93 -1.26
N HIS A 165 -33.66 -37.22 -0.73
CA HIS A 165 -34.87 -37.83 -0.15
C HIS A 165 -35.95 -38.17 -1.19
N ASN A 166 -35.78 -37.78 -2.47
CA ASN A 166 -36.74 -38.13 -3.51
C ASN A 166 -36.60 -39.61 -3.94
N ARG A 167 -37.71 -40.20 -4.40
CA ARG A 167 -37.74 -41.61 -4.86
C ARG A 167 -37.03 -41.82 -6.20
N SER A 168 -36.92 -40.79 -7.04
CA SER A 168 -36.29 -40.84 -8.36
C SER A 168 -34.76 -41.02 -8.28
N SER A 169 -34.22 -41.98 -9.04
CA SER A 169 -32.77 -42.21 -9.16
C SER A 169 -32.04 -41.02 -9.80
N HIS A 170 -32.68 -40.32 -10.74
CA HIS A 170 -32.14 -39.12 -11.37
C HIS A 170 -31.95 -38.00 -10.34
N ASP A 171 -32.96 -37.77 -9.49
CA ASP A 171 -32.91 -36.76 -8.46
C ASP A 171 -31.83 -37.06 -7.43
N LYS A 172 -31.69 -38.32 -7.00
CA LYS A 172 -30.60 -38.71 -6.08
C LYS A 172 -29.20 -38.40 -6.64
N LYS A 173 -28.97 -38.57 -7.95
CA LYS A 173 -27.72 -38.17 -8.60
C LYS A 173 -27.53 -36.65 -8.61
N MET A 174 -28.58 -35.88 -8.90
CA MET A 174 -28.55 -34.42 -8.80
C MET A 174 -28.28 -33.94 -7.38
N GLY A 175 -28.87 -34.60 -6.38
CA GLY A 175 -28.61 -34.36 -4.97
C GLY A 175 -27.15 -34.58 -4.61
N LEU A 176 -26.53 -35.66 -5.11
CA LEU A 176 -25.11 -35.94 -4.91
C LEU A 176 -24.19 -34.89 -5.56
N ILE A 177 -24.55 -34.35 -6.74
CA ILE A 177 -23.78 -33.28 -7.39
C ILE A 177 -23.79 -32.02 -6.53
N TRP A 178 -24.96 -31.59 -6.06
CA TRP A 178 -25.08 -30.43 -5.19
C TRP A 178 -24.40 -30.66 -3.83
N LEU A 179 -24.45 -31.88 -3.30
CA LEU A 179 -23.78 -32.26 -2.07
C LEU A 179 -22.26 -32.13 -2.20
N ASN A 180 -21.69 -32.63 -3.30
CA ASN A 180 -20.26 -32.50 -3.59
C ASN A 180 -19.84 -31.04 -3.76
N LYS A 181 -20.63 -30.21 -4.46
CA LYS A 181 -20.35 -28.77 -4.59
C LYS A 181 -20.37 -28.05 -3.24
N ALA A 182 -21.36 -28.33 -2.40
CA ALA A 182 -21.46 -27.76 -1.06
C ALA A 182 -20.29 -28.21 -0.16
N ALA A 183 -19.89 -29.48 -0.24
CA ALA A 183 -18.77 -30.03 0.52
C ALA A 183 -17.42 -29.44 0.07
N ALA A 184 -17.20 -29.30 -1.24
CA ALA A 184 -16.00 -28.68 -1.81
C ALA A 184 -15.85 -27.20 -1.38
N ASN A 185 -16.96 -26.50 -1.17
CA ASN A 185 -16.99 -25.14 -0.63
C ASN A 185 -17.05 -25.12 0.91
N HIS A 186 -16.53 -26.16 1.58
CA HIS A 186 -16.37 -26.27 3.03
C HIS A 186 -17.69 -26.16 3.85
N ASN A 187 -18.82 -26.64 3.32
CA ASN A 187 -20.04 -26.74 4.12
C ASN A 187 -19.98 -27.97 5.05
N PRO A 188 -19.99 -27.78 6.39
CA PRO A 188 -19.77 -28.89 7.32
C PRO A 188 -20.91 -29.91 7.33
N LYS A 189 -22.16 -29.48 7.07
CA LYS A 189 -23.28 -30.43 6.94
C LYS A 189 -23.18 -31.25 5.68
N ALA A 190 -22.75 -30.64 4.58
CA ALA A 190 -22.56 -31.35 3.32
C ALA A 190 -21.41 -32.36 3.40
N GLN A 191 -20.27 -31.96 3.99
CA GLN A 191 -19.14 -32.86 4.26
C GLN A 191 -19.57 -34.05 5.13
N MET A 192 -20.29 -33.79 6.22
CA MET A 192 -20.78 -34.86 7.10
C MET A 192 -21.78 -35.80 6.42
N LYS A 193 -22.75 -35.25 5.69
CA LYS A 193 -23.75 -36.05 4.96
C LYS A 193 -23.09 -36.86 3.84
N LEU A 194 -22.09 -36.31 3.16
CA LEU A 194 -21.31 -37.00 2.15
C LEU A 194 -20.44 -38.11 2.78
N ALA A 195 -19.82 -37.85 3.93
CA ALA A 195 -19.10 -38.87 4.69
C ALA A 195 -20.01 -40.03 5.12
N GLN A 196 -21.23 -39.75 5.59
CA GLN A 196 -22.24 -40.78 5.89
C GLN A 196 -22.58 -41.63 4.66
N LEU A 197 -22.67 -41.02 3.48
CA LEU A 197 -22.88 -41.76 2.23
C LEU A 197 -21.67 -42.64 1.88
N TYR A 198 -20.44 -42.23 2.17
CA TYR A 198 -19.24 -43.05 1.97
C TYR A 198 -19.06 -44.15 3.03
N LEU A 199 -19.59 -43.98 4.25
CA LEU A 199 -19.61 -45.03 5.27
C LEU A 199 -20.64 -46.12 4.97
N ASN A 200 -21.80 -45.73 4.41
CA ASN A 200 -22.91 -46.61 4.12
C ASN A 200 -22.86 -47.10 2.66
N ASN A 201 -22.78 -48.40 2.44
CA ASN A 201 -22.82 -48.96 1.08
C ASN A 201 -24.16 -48.63 0.39
N GLY A 202 -24.16 -47.80 -0.66
CA GLY A 202 -25.39 -47.26 -1.25
C GLY A 202 -25.20 -46.41 -2.51
N LEU A 203 -25.51 -45.12 -2.44
CA LEU A 203 -25.45 -44.18 -3.58
C LEU A 203 -24.02 -43.87 -4.07
N VAL A 204 -23.03 -44.11 -3.21
CA VAL A 204 -21.60 -44.07 -3.52
C VAL A 204 -20.96 -45.36 -3.03
N LYS A 205 -19.86 -45.77 -3.65
CA LYS A 205 -19.07 -46.91 -3.19
C LYS A 205 -18.48 -46.57 -1.83
N GLN A 206 -18.47 -47.55 -0.92
CA GLN A 206 -17.89 -47.37 0.41
C GLN A 206 -16.41 -46.95 0.31
N ASP A 207 -16.03 -45.90 1.04
CA ASP A 207 -14.67 -45.37 1.11
C ASP A 207 -14.42 -44.76 2.49
N LEU A 208 -13.82 -45.57 3.37
CA LEU A 208 -13.57 -45.19 4.77
C LEU A 208 -12.56 -44.03 4.87
N SER A 209 -11.54 -44.03 4.00
CA SER A 209 -10.50 -43.01 3.99
C SER A 209 -11.06 -41.63 3.62
N ARG A 210 -11.92 -41.59 2.61
CA ARG A 210 -12.57 -40.35 2.16
C ARG A 210 -13.64 -39.88 3.14
N ALA A 211 -14.38 -40.80 3.75
CA ALA A 211 -15.32 -40.47 4.82
C ALA A 211 -14.59 -39.81 6.00
N GLN A 212 -13.48 -40.40 6.45
CA GLN A 212 -12.65 -39.83 7.51
C GLN A 212 -12.12 -38.45 7.16
N ALA A 213 -11.57 -38.25 5.96
CA ALA A 213 -11.07 -36.95 5.51
C ALA A 213 -12.16 -35.85 5.53
N LEU A 214 -13.36 -36.16 5.02
CA LEU A 214 -14.48 -35.22 5.02
C LEU A 214 -14.98 -34.89 6.44
N MET A 215 -15.01 -35.88 7.33
CA MET A 215 -15.34 -35.64 8.74
C MET A 215 -14.26 -34.79 9.42
N GLN A 216 -12.99 -35.02 9.10
CA GLN A 216 -11.84 -34.26 9.62
C GLN A 216 -11.86 -32.80 9.18
N GLU A 217 -12.16 -32.52 7.91
CA GLU A 217 -12.34 -31.16 7.41
C GLU A 217 -13.49 -30.43 8.13
N ALA A 218 -14.65 -31.08 8.25
CA ALA A 218 -15.79 -30.50 8.96
C ALA A 218 -15.49 -30.26 10.45
N ALA A 219 -14.76 -31.16 11.09
CA ALA A 219 -14.32 -31.03 12.48
C ALA A 219 -13.34 -29.88 12.67
N ASN A 220 -12.39 -29.68 11.75
CA ASN A 220 -11.45 -28.55 11.78
C ASN A 220 -12.17 -27.19 11.70
N HIS A 221 -13.36 -27.14 11.08
CA HIS A 221 -14.23 -25.96 11.05
C HIS A 221 -15.17 -25.83 12.27
N GLY A 222 -14.95 -26.59 13.34
CA GLY A 222 -15.70 -26.45 14.59
C GLY A 222 -17.06 -27.18 14.61
N TYR A 223 -17.34 -28.07 13.65
CA TYR A 223 -18.64 -28.75 13.57
C TYR A 223 -18.72 -29.94 14.54
N ALA A 224 -19.40 -29.75 15.66
CA ALA A 224 -19.50 -30.75 16.74
C ALA A 224 -19.99 -32.14 16.28
N PRO A 225 -21.01 -32.29 15.40
CA PRO A 225 -21.42 -33.61 14.92
C PRO A 225 -20.36 -34.36 14.12
N ALA A 226 -19.46 -33.65 13.41
CA ALA A 226 -18.36 -34.30 12.71
C ALA A 226 -17.24 -34.73 13.69
N MET A 227 -16.93 -33.91 14.70
CA MET A 227 -16.00 -34.30 15.77
C MET A 227 -16.52 -35.54 16.53
N LEU A 228 -17.82 -35.58 16.82
CA LEU A 228 -18.48 -36.73 17.45
C LEU A 228 -18.38 -37.98 16.56
N ALA A 229 -18.70 -37.84 15.28
CA ALA A 229 -18.61 -38.96 14.33
C ALA A 229 -17.18 -39.47 14.13
N LEU A 230 -16.17 -38.60 14.15
CA LEU A 230 -14.75 -39.02 14.17
C LEU A 230 -14.41 -39.78 15.45
N GLY A 231 -14.86 -39.27 16.60
CA GLY A 231 -14.68 -39.95 17.88
C GLY A 231 -15.28 -41.36 17.89
N GLU A 232 -16.52 -41.50 17.40
CA GLU A 232 -17.19 -42.80 17.23
C GLU A 232 -16.51 -43.69 16.18
N PHE A 233 -15.97 -43.11 15.11
CA PHE A 233 -15.23 -43.83 14.08
C PHE A 233 -13.94 -44.43 14.64
N PHE A 234 -13.12 -43.62 15.33
CA PHE A 234 -11.89 -44.09 15.97
C PHE A 234 -12.15 -45.08 17.10
N LEU A 235 -13.26 -44.93 17.82
CA LEU A 235 -13.68 -45.89 18.84
C LEU A 235 -13.96 -47.28 18.22
N LYS A 236 -14.60 -47.32 17.05
CA LYS A 236 -14.85 -48.59 16.32
C LYS A 236 -13.57 -49.22 15.76
N GLU A 237 -12.58 -48.39 15.40
CA GLU A 237 -11.25 -48.85 14.94
C GLU A 237 -10.29 -49.17 16.11
N HIS A 238 -10.77 -49.18 17.36
CA HIS A 238 -9.97 -49.40 18.58
C HIS A 238 -8.81 -48.39 18.78
N GLN A 239 -8.91 -47.20 18.20
CA GLN A 239 -7.96 -46.08 18.36
C GLN A 239 -8.40 -45.17 19.50
N PHE A 240 -8.21 -45.64 20.75
CA PHE A 240 -8.82 -45.02 21.93
C PHE A 240 -8.30 -43.60 22.24
N LYS A 241 -7.03 -43.29 21.96
CA LYS A 241 -6.44 -41.96 22.22
C LYS A 241 -7.02 -40.91 21.27
N GLU A 242 -7.12 -41.25 20.00
CA GLU A 242 -7.70 -40.42 18.95
C GLU A 242 -9.21 -40.25 19.17
N ALA A 243 -9.91 -41.31 19.56
CA ALA A 243 -11.32 -41.28 19.93
C ALA A 243 -11.57 -40.31 21.10
N HIS A 244 -10.79 -40.43 22.18
CA HIS A 244 -10.87 -39.53 23.35
C HIS A 244 -10.67 -38.06 22.93
N THR A 245 -9.61 -37.79 22.17
CA THR A 245 -9.26 -36.42 21.73
C THR A 245 -10.41 -35.75 20.96
N TRP A 246 -11.05 -36.48 20.04
CA TRP A 246 -12.15 -35.92 19.23
C TRP A 246 -13.47 -35.85 19.99
N LEU A 247 -13.78 -36.82 20.84
CA LEU A 247 -14.95 -36.78 21.72
C LEU A 247 -14.87 -35.63 22.73
N GLU A 248 -13.70 -35.39 23.30
CA GLU A 248 -13.44 -34.27 24.23
C GLU A 248 -13.59 -32.92 23.52
N LYS A 249 -12.94 -32.74 22.37
CA LYS A 249 -13.12 -31.54 21.53
C LYS A 249 -14.59 -31.30 21.19
N SER A 250 -15.33 -32.37 20.86
CA SER A 250 -16.76 -32.29 20.56
C SER A 250 -17.60 -31.92 21.80
N ALA A 251 -17.34 -32.53 22.95
CA ALA A 251 -18.07 -32.25 24.20
C ALA A 251 -17.84 -30.81 24.69
N ASN A 252 -16.63 -30.29 24.53
CA ASN A 252 -16.26 -28.91 24.88
C ASN A 252 -16.99 -27.84 24.04
N THR A 253 -17.63 -28.21 22.92
CA THR A 253 -18.54 -27.32 22.19
C THR A 253 -19.88 -27.09 22.91
N GLY A 254 -20.16 -27.84 23.98
CA GLY A 254 -21.41 -27.79 24.74
C GLY A 254 -22.55 -28.61 24.14
N ALA A 255 -22.32 -29.37 23.08
CA ALA A 255 -23.36 -30.19 22.44
C ALA A 255 -23.77 -31.39 23.33
N ARG A 256 -25.04 -31.44 23.73
CA ARG A 256 -25.59 -32.49 24.62
C ARG A 256 -25.32 -33.94 24.18
N ASN A 257 -25.36 -34.23 22.88
CA ASN A 257 -25.07 -35.57 22.35
C ASN A 257 -23.58 -35.92 22.51
N SER A 258 -22.70 -34.94 22.33
CA SER A 258 -21.25 -35.13 22.44
C SER A 258 -20.81 -35.31 23.89
N GLN A 259 -21.41 -34.55 24.81
CA GLN A 259 -21.23 -34.72 26.25
C GLN A 259 -21.67 -36.12 26.72
N PHE A 260 -22.81 -36.60 26.22
CA PHE A 260 -23.29 -37.96 26.49
C PHE A 260 -22.34 -39.03 25.94
N ALA A 261 -21.89 -38.90 24.69
CA ALA A 261 -20.97 -39.88 24.08
C ALA A 261 -19.61 -39.94 24.80
N LEU A 262 -19.07 -38.79 25.22
CA LEU A 262 -17.85 -38.75 26.03
C LEU A 262 -18.08 -39.36 27.43
N ALA A 263 -19.23 -39.12 28.04
CA ALA A 263 -19.58 -39.75 29.31
C ALA A 263 -19.64 -41.29 29.18
N GLN A 264 -20.21 -41.80 28.08
CA GLN A 264 -20.20 -43.24 27.78
C GLN A 264 -18.79 -43.78 27.51
N PHE A 265 -17.92 -43.00 26.85
CA PHE A 265 -16.52 -43.35 26.66
C PHE A 265 -15.78 -43.54 28.00
N TYR A 266 -15.99 -42.62 28.95
CA TYR A 266 -15.41 -42.71 30.30
C TYR A 266 -15.93 -43.89 31.13
N LEU A 267 -17.12 -44.43 30.81
CA LEU A 267 -17.68 -45.63 31.43
C LEU A 267 -17.18 -46.93 30.77
N ASN A 268 -16.43 -46.86 29.68
CA ASN A 268 -15.90 -48.03 29.01
C ASN A 268 -14.62 -48.54 29.70
N LYS A 269 -14.75 -49.68 30.39
CA LYS A 269 -13.67 -50.36 31.14
C LYS A 269 -12.55 -50.91 30.26
N GLU A 270 -12.77 -51.02 28.94
CA GLU A 270 -11.76 -51.46 27.98
C GLU A 270 -10.75 -50.35 27.62
N THR A 271 -11.03 -49.10 28.02
CA THR A 271 -10.18 -47.95 27.71
C THR A 271 -9.29 -47.58 28.90
N GLU A 272 -8.06 -47.12 28.61
CA GLU A 272 -7.15 -46.57 29.63
C GLU A 272 -7.68 -45.28 30.29
N PHE A 273 -8.74 -44.69 29.71
CA PHE A 273 -9.37 -43.46 30.16
C PHE A 273 -10.55 -43.69 31.12
N PHE A 274 -10.85 -44.93 31.51
CA PHE A 274 -11.98 -45.26 32.38
C PHE A 274 -12.01 -44.40 33.66
N ASN A 275 -13.08 -43.63 33.86
CA ASN A 275 -13.24 -42.73 35.00
C ASN A 275 -14.72 -42.42 35.26
N GLU A 276 -15.30 -43.06 36.27
CA GLU A 276 -16.72 -42.93 36.59
C GLU A 276 -17.12 -41.53 37.09
N ALA A 277 -16.22 -40.82 37.78
CA ALA A 277 -16.51 -39.47 38.28
C ALA A 277 -16.57 -38.43 37.14
N GLN A 278 -15.67 -38.55 36.15
CA GLN A 278 -15.71 -37.72 34.94
C GLN A 278 -16.92 -38.06 34.07
N ALA A 279 -17.26 -39.35 33.94
CA ALA A 279 -18.48 -39.76 33.27
C ALA A 279 -19.73 -39.11 33.89
N LEU A 280 -19.84 -39.14 35.22
CA LEU A 280 -20.98 -38.55 35.94
C LEU A 280 -21.12 -37.04 35.66
N ASN A 281 -20.02 -36.29 35.68
CA ASN A 281 -20.02 -34.85 35.41
C ASN A 281 -20.55 -34.52 34.00
N TYR A 282 -20.01 -35.16 32.96
CA TYR A 282 -20.47 -34.93 31.59
C TYR A 282 -21.90 -35.46 31.36
N MET A 283 -22.30 -36.53 32.05
CA MET A 283 -23.67 -37.04 32.03
C MET A 283 -24.65 -36.02 32.64
N GLU A 284 -24.30 -35.40 33.76
CA GLU A 284 -25.08 -34.31 34.35
C GLU A 284 -25.20 -33.09 33.43
N GLN A 285 -24.10 -32.70 32.79
CA GLN A 285 -24.12 -31.57 31.84
C GLN A 285 -25.09 -31.84 30.67
N ALA A 286 -25.08 -33.05 30.12
CA ALA A 286 -26.00 -33.45 29.07
C ALA A 286 -27.45 -33.54 29.58
N ALA A 287 -27.68 -34.07 30.78
CA ALA A 287 -28.99 -34.18 31.42
C ALA A 287 -29.60 -32.81 31.75
N ARG A 288 -28.80 -31.83 32.20
CA ARG A 288 -29.23 -30.44 32.42
C ARG A 288 -29.74 -29.76 31.14
N GLN A 289 -29.32 -30.24 29.96
CA GLN A 289 -29.83 -29.81 28.66
C GLN A 289 -31.06 -30.61 28.18
N HIS A 290 -31.72 -31.33 29.09
CA HIS A 290 -32.90 -32.15 28.84
C HIS A 290 -32.67 -33.23 27.77
N PHE A 291 -31.49 -33.85 27.80
CA PHE A 291 -31.17 -34.96 26.90
C PHE A 291 -31.60 -36.29 27.51
N LYS A 292 -32.75 -36.81 27.06
CA LYS A 292 -33.38 -38.00 27.63
C LYS A 292 -32.45 -39.21 27.83
N PRO A 293 -31.59 -39.59 26.86
CA PRO A 293 -30.66 -40.71 27.08
C PRO A 293 -29.69 -40.46 28.24
N ALA A 294 -29.22 -39.21 28.42
CA ALA A 294 -28.37 -38.84 29.55
C ALA A 294 -29.14 -38.80 30.87
N GLU A 295 -30.37 -38.27 30.88
CA GLU A 295 -31.23 -38.27 32.08
C GLU A 295 -31.49 -39.71 32.55
N HIS A 296 -31.82 -40.64 31.65
CA HIS A 296 -32.00 -42.06 31.97
C HIS A 296 -30.71 -42.70 32.50
N ALA A 297 -29.58 -42.51 31.82
CA ALA A 297 -28.30 -43.05 32.26
C ALA A 297 -27.87 -42.47 33.62
N LEU A 298 -28.14 -41.19 33.86
CA LEU A 298 -27.82 -40.51 35.12
C LEU A 298 -28.64 -41.06 36.30
N ILE A 299 -29.93 -41.33 36.09
CA ILE A 299 -30.79 -42.00 37.09
C ILE A 299 -30.19 -43.36 37.47
N GLU A 300 -29.78 -44.15 36.47
CA GLU A 300 -29.15 -45.45 36.70
C GLU A 300 -27.81 -45.33 37.44
N MET A 301 -26.99 -44.33 37.09
CA MET A 301 -25.72 -44.07 37.78
C MET A 301 -25.93 -43.72 39.27
N TYR A 302 -26.94 -42.91 39.60
CA TYR A 302 -27.27 -42.57 40.99
C TYR A 302 -27.86 -43.74 41.78
N GLN A 303 -28.66 -44.60 41.13
CA GLN A 303 -29.21 -45.81 41.76
C GLN A 303 -28.14 -46.88 42.03
N LYS A 304 -27.18 -47.03 41.13
CA LYS A 304 -26.12 -48.04 41.21
C LYS A 304 -24.84 -47.56 41.90
N GLY A 305 -24.73 -46.26 42.19
CA GLY A 305 -23.55 -45.65 42.80
C GLY A 305 -22.33 -45.62 41.87
N ILE A 306 -22.54 -45.34 40.58
CA ILE A 306 -21.48 -45.26 39.56
C ILE A 306 -20.93 -43.84 39.56
N GLY A 307 -19.66 -43.65 39.94
CA GLY A 307 -19.01 -42.33 40.01
C GLY A 307 -19.45 -41.43 41.18
N THR A 308 -20.34 -41.91 42.05
CA THR A 308 -20.88 -41.24 43.25
C THR A 308 -21.40 -42.29 44.23
N PRO A 309 -21.47 -42.04 45.54
CA PRO A 309 -22.26 -42.87 46.45
C PRO A 309 -23.71 -43.02 45.97
N ILE A 310 -24.35 -44.15 46.30
CA ILE A 310 -25.76 -44.41 45.99
C ILE A 310 -26.62 -43.28 46.57
N ASP A 311 -27.41 -42.62 45.70
CA ASP A 311 -28.27 -41.49 46.06
C ASP A 311 -29.66 -41.67 45.43
N ALA A 312 -30.53 -42.38 46.17
CA ALA A 312 -31.89 -42.68 45.73
C ALA A 312 -32.78 -41.44 45.60
N ASN A 313 -32.49 -40.37 46.35
CA ASN A 313 -33.27 -39.13 46.31
C ASN A 313 -32.99 -38.34 45.03
N LYS A 314 -31.72 -38.17 44.65
CA LYS A 314 -31.36 -37.55 43.37
C LYS A 314 -31.87 -38.34 42.17
N ALA A 315 -31.80 -39.67 42.22
CA ALA A 315 -32.37 -40.51 41.18
C ALA A 315 -33.88 -40.26 41.02
N LEU A 316 -34.62 -40.15 42.12
CA LEU A 316 -36.06 -39.87 42.13
C LEU A 316 -36.38 -38.45 41.61
N ASP A 317 -35.56 -37.45 41.95
CA ASP A 317 -35.75 -36.07 41.49
C ASP A 317 -35.57 -35.95 39.97
N TRP A 318 -34.52 -36.58 39.42
CA TRP A 318 -34.34 -36.66 37.96
C TRP A 318 -35.46 -37.46 37.28
N GLN A 319 -35.99 -38.50 37.93
CA GLN A 319 -37.11 -39.29 37.41
C GLN A 319 -38.42 -38.48 37.37
N LYS A 320 -38.69 -37.64 38.38
CA LYS A 320 -39.81 -36.68 38.39
C LYS A 320 -39.64 -35.60 37.31
N GLN A 321 -38.43 -35.07 37.18
CA GLN A 321 -38.08 -34.08 36.16
C GLN A 321 -38.30 -34.64 34.74
N LEU A 322 -37.89 -35.88 34.47
CA LEU A 322 -38.13 -36.57 33.19
C LEU A 322 -39.62 -36.79 32.90
N ALA A 323 -40.44 -37.07 33.93
CA ALA A 323 -41.89 -37.23 33.80
C ALA A 323 -42.64 -35.91 33.52
N SER A 324 -42.16 -34.79 34.07
CA SER A 324 -42.80 -33.47 33.92
C SER A 324 -42.58 -32.80 32.54
N GLN A 325 -41.59 -33.26 31.77
CA GLN A 325 -41.19 -32.67 30.49
C GLN A 325 -41.98 -33.20 29.26
N ALA A 326 -43.05 -33.98 29.47
CA ALA A 326 -43.88 -34.49 28.38
C ALA A 326 -44.73 -33.41 27.68
N GLN A 327 -44.77 -32.19 28.23
CA GLN A 327 -45.45 -31.04 27.66
C GLN A 327 -44.48 -29.87 27.53
N ASP A 328 -43.68 -29.81 26.46
CA ASP A 328 -43.21 -28.51 26.01
C ASP A 328 -43.15 -28.33 24.49
N THR A 329 -43.39 -27.09 24.15
CA THR A 329 -44.13 -26.50 23.03
C THR A 329 -43.34 -26.41 21.72
N LYS A 330 -44.07 -26.35 20.60
CA LYS A 330 -43.52 -26.10 19.25
C LYS A 330 -42.60 -24.85 19.28
N LYS A 331 -41.29 -25.04 19.11
CA LYS A 331 -40.31 -23.93 19.00
C LYS A 331 -40.80 -22.81 18.06
N PRO A 332 -40.65 -21.52 18.41
CA PRO A 332 -41.09 -20.39 17.59
C PRO A 332 -40.51 -20.43 16.17
N PHE A 333 -41.32 -20.03 15.17
CA PHE A 333 -40.92 -20.02 13.75
C PHE A 333 -39.62 -19.22 13.50
N ALA A 334 -39.44 -18.10 14.20
CA ALA A 334 -38.23 -17.27 14.14
C ALA A 334 -36.97 -18.05 14.52
N THR A 335 -37.01 -18.86 15.59
CA THR A 335 -35.88 -19.68 16.04
C THR A 335 -35.56 -20.79 15.04
N LYS A 336 -36.57 -21.41 14.43
CA LYS A 336 -36.37 -22.40 13.37
C LYS A 336 -35.70 -21.78 12.14
N MET A 337 -36.14 -20.60 11.74
CA MET A 337 -35.58 -19.87 10.60
C MET A 337 -34.16 -19.37 10.86
N ALA A 338 -33.88 -18.80 12.04
CA ALA A 338 -32.54 -18.35 12.43
C ALA A 338 -31.53 -19.50 12.52
N ARG A 339 -31.94 -20.63 13.13
CA ARG A 339 -31.15 -21.87 13.11
C ARG A 339 -30.91 -22.33 11.69
N TRP A 340 -31.93 -22.29 10.85
CA TRP A 340 -31.79 -22.77 9.48
C TRP A 340 -30.82 -21.89 8.66
N LEU A 341 -30.96 -20.57 8.70
CA LEU A 341 -30.09 -19.61 7.99
C LEU A 341 -28.64 -19.60 8.48
N SER A 342 -28.42 -19.92 9.76
CA SER A 342 -27.08 -20.05 10.36
C SER A 342 -26.51 -21.46 10.25
N ASN A 343 -27.10 -22.32 9.41
CA ASN A 343 -26.70 -23.71 9.26
C ASN A 343 -26.67 -24.49 10.59
N GLY A 344 -27.59 -24.20 11.50
CA GLY A 344 -27.78 -24.85 12.81
C GLY A 344 -26.98 -24.22 13.94
N MET A 345 -26.17 -23.19 13.68
CA MET A 345 -25.24 -22.64 14.65
C MET A 345 -25.87 -21.64 15.62
N LYS A 346 -26.92 -20.91 15.22
CA LYS A 346 -27.46 -19.76 15.96
C LYS A 346 -28.98 -19.81 16.09
N ASP A 347 -29.48 -19.53 17.29
CA ASP A 347 -30.92 -19.61 17.61
C ASP A 347 -31.67 -18.30 17.39
N THR A 348 -30.95 -17.21 17.12
CA THR A 348 -31.50 -15.86 16.96
C THR A 348 -30.87 -15.15 15.77
N PHE A 349 -31.62 -14.25 15.11
CA PHE A 349 -31.13 -13.49 13.97
C PHE A 349 -29.99 -12.52 14.33
N ASN A 350 -29.90 -12.08 15.59
CA ASN A 350 -28.87 -11.15 16.06
C ASN A 350 -27.44 -11.70 15.94
N GLN A 351 -27.29 -13.01 15.82
CA GLN A 351 -26.00 -13.67 15.66
C GLN A 351 -25.76 -14.16 14.21
N THR A 352 -26.54 -13.65 13.25
CA THR A 352 -26.49 -14.00 11.83
C THR A 352 -26.20 -12.76 10.97
N PRO A 353 -25.95 -12.90 9.65
CA PRO A 353 -25.80 -11.75 8.74
C PRO A 353 -27.04 -10.84 8.64
N TYR A 354 -28.19 -11.27 9.17
CA TYR A 354 -29.45 -10.52 9.19
C TYR A 354 -29.62 -9.64 10.44
N ALA A 355 -28.61 -9.60 11.32
CA ALA A 355 -28.62 -8.77 12.52
C ALA A 355 -28.56 -7.29 12.18
N LEU A 356 -29.34 -6.48 12.92
CA LEU A 356 -29.21 -5.03 12.88
C LEU A 356 -27.93 -4.64 13.63
N ARG A 357 -26.94 -4.09 12.92
CA ARG A 357 -25.63 -3.68 13.46
C ARG A 357 -25.52 -2.16 13.56
N GLY A 358 -24.38 -1.67 14.05
CA GLY A 358 -24.11 -0.24 14.12
C GLY A 358 -24.85 0.47 15.25
N ILE A 359 -25.38 1.67 14.96
CA ILE A 359 -26.07 2.56 15.90
C ILE A 359 -27.31 1.94 16.57
N TYR A 360 -27.82 0.84 16.00
CA TYR A 360 -28.97 0.11 16.55
C TYR A 360 -28.61 -0.93 17.60
N THR A 361 -27.32 -1.17 17.85
CA THR A 361 -26.90 -1.93 19.02
C THR A 361 -26.99 -1.00 20.24
N ALA A 362 -28.03 -1.18 21.05
CA ALA A 362 -28.30 -0.31 22.18
C ALA A 362 -27.14 -0.40 23.21
N TRP A 363 -26.52 0.73 23.54
CA TRP A 363 -25.52 0.83 24.60
C TRP A 363 -25.91 1.88 25.64
N GLN A 364 -25.29 1.79 26.82
CA GLN A 364 -25.61 2.48 28.08
C GLN A 364 -25.39 4.01 28.07
N ASN A 365 -25.44 4.66 26.90
CA ASN A 365 -25.48 6.11 26.80
C ASN A 365 -26.89 6.56 26.39
N GLN A 366 -27.75 6.77 27.40
CA GLN A 366 -29.10 7.31 27.18
C GLN A 366 -29.06 8.68 26.49
N GLU A 367 -27.95 9.42 26.61
CA GLU A 367 -27.77 10.68 25.91
C GLU A 367 -27.63 10.44 24.39
N ALA A 368 -26.76 9.52 23.94
CA ALA A 368 -26.53 9.23 22.52
C ALA A 368 -27.76 8.75 21.74
N LEU A 369 -28.80 8.29 22.44
CA LEU A 369 -30.05 7.78 21.86
C LEU A 369 -31.16 8.84 21.71
N LYS A 370 -30.96 10.08 22.17
CA LYS A 370 -31.99 11.13 22.07
C LYS A 370 -32.15 11.66 20.64
N GLU A 371 -33.39 11.84 20.20
CA GLU A 371 -33.71 12.52 18.94
C GLU A 371 -33.20 13.97 18.95
N ASN A 372 -32.85 14.49 17.77
CA ASN A 372 -32.35 15.85 17.54
C ASN A 372 -30.98 16.16 18.15
N ARG A 373 -30.07 15.18 18.22
CA ARG A 373 -28.65 15.42 18.53
C ARG A 373 -27.77 15.53 17.30
N TYR A 374 -26.68 16.27 17.46
CA TYR A 374 -25.57 16.27 16.51
C TYR A 374 -24.56 15.20 16.93
N ASN A 375 -24.24 14.28 16.03
CA ASN A 375 -23.17 13.32 16.26
C ASN A 375 -21.95 13.75 15.46
N LEU A 376 -20.78 13.66 16.09
CA LEU A 376 -19.55 13.84 15.37
C LEU A 376 -19.39 12.70 14.37
N ALA A 377 -19.15 13.11 13.14
CA ALA A 377 -18.91 12.19 12.06
C ALA A 377 -17.41 11.87 11.98
N PRO A 378 -17.05 10.63 11.60
CA PRO A 378 -15.66 10.29 11.41
C PRO A 378 -15.05 11.17 10.31
N GLN A 379 -13.79 11.52 10.49
CA GLN A 379 -13.02 12.31 9.54
C GLN A 379 -12.07 11.43 8.74
N MET A 380 -11.80 11.86 7.51
CA MET A 380 -10.77 11.27 6.68
C MET A 380 -9.90 12.39 6.11
N ASP A 381 -8.60 12.18 6.11
CA ASP A 381 -7.65 13.10 5.46
C ASP A 381 -7.23 12.56 4.10
N HIS A 382 -7.16 13.45 3.11
CA HIS A 382 -6.71 13.10 1.77
C HIS A 382 -5.20 13.33 1.58
N LEU A 383 -4.61 12.71 0.55
CA LEU A 383 -3.26 13.06 0.12
C LEU A 383 -3.30 14.40 -0.62
N THR A 384 -2.56 15.37 -0.08
CA THR A 384 -2.42 16.70 -0.66
C THR A 384 -1.34 16.70 -1.73
N ARG A 385 -1.47 17.58 -2.74
CA ARG A 385 -0.43 17.85 -3.75
C ARG A 385 0.96 18.00 -3.13
N ALA A 386 1.09 18.80 -2.07
CA ALA A 386 2.35 19.03 -1.37
C ALA A 386 2.97 17.76 -0.73
N ALA A 387 2.14 16.77 -0.35
CA ALA A 387 2.59 15.51 0.24
C ALA A 387 2.99 14.47 -0.82
N ILE A 388 2.44 14.59 -2.04
CA ILE A 388 2.81 13.72 -3.18
C ILE A 388 4.09 14.23 -3.85
N TYR A 389 4.18 15.54 -4.06
CA TYR A 389 5.30 16.19 -4.76
C TYR A 389 6.22 16.92 -3.80
N THR A 390 6.73 16.24 -2.77
CA THR A 390 7.69 16.85 -1.84
C THR A 390 9.11 16.74 -2.42
N PRO A 391 9.74 17.85 -2.84
CA PRO A 391 11.10 17.79 -3.36
C PRO A 391 12.08 17.45 -2.23
N ASN A 392 12.89 16.42 -2.45
CA ASN A 392 13.84 15.92 -1.46
C ASN A 392 15.28 16.31 -1.81
N PHE A 393 15.73 17.45 -1.28
CA PHE A 393 17.09 17.99 -1.48
C PHE A 393 18.11 17.33 -0.53
N VAL A 394 18.39 16.05 -0.78
CA VAL A 394 19.38 15.27 0.00
C VAL A 394 20.48 14.77 -0.92
N LEU A 395 21.73 15.02 -0.53
CA LEU A 395 22.91 14.58 -1.28
C LEU A 395 22.87 13.07 -1.52
N ALA A 396 23.24 12.65 -2.73
CA ALA A 396 23.43 11.26 -3.06
C ALA A 396 24.59 10.71 -2.22
N ASP A 397 24.24 9.76 -1.34
CA ASP A 397 25.19 9.02 -0.52
C ASP A 397 26.16 8.20 -1.39
N PRO A 398 27.46 8.50 -1.34
CA PRO A 398 28.45 7.78 -2.14
C PRO A 398 28.52 6.29 -1.86
N LYS A 399 28.11 5.81 -0.68
CA LYS A 399 28.09 4.37 -0.35
C LYS A 399 26.95 3.62 -1.06
N LYS A 400 25.87 4.32 -1.43
CA LYS A 400 24.67 3.73 -2.05
C LYS A 400 24.69 3.72 -3.57
N ILE A 401 25.64 4.39 -4.20
CA ILE A 401 25.78 4.39 -5.67
C ILE A 401 26.34 3.03 -6.11
N ALA A 402 25.79 2.47 -7.19
CA ALA A 402 26.24 1.19 -7.71
C ALA A 402 27.70 1.26 -8.16
N LEU A 403 28.50 0.24 -7.82
CA LEU A 403 29.92 0.21 -8.21
C LEU A 403 30.08 0.20 -9.74
N SER A 404 29.07 -0.28 -10.48
CA SER A 404 29.01 -0.20 -11.94
C SER A 404 29.01 1.23 -12.46
N ASP A 405 28.35 2.17 -11.76
CA ASP A 405 28.30 3.58 -12.17
C ASP A 405 29.66 4.24 -11.94
N TYR A 406 30.36 3.87 -10.86
CA TYR A 406 31.74 4.29 -10.62
C TYR A 406 32.70 3.72 -11.65
N PHE A 407 32.59 2.42 -11.96
CA PHE A 407 33.42 1.80 -12.99
C PHE A 407 33.24 2.51 -14.34
N LYS A 408 32.00 2.77 -14.78
CA LYS A 408 31.71 3.51 -16.02
C LYS A 408 32.39 4.88 -16.06
N ALA A 409 32.35 5.63 -14.96
CA ALA A 409 33.00 6.93 -14.86
C ALA A 409 34.54 6.84 -14.94
N LEU A 410 35.12 5.68 -14.62
CA LEU A 410 36.56 5.41 -14.67
C LEU A 410 37.00 4.74 -15.97
N VAL A 411 36.08 4.32 -16.84
CA VAL A 411 36.39 3.70 -18.15
C VAL A 411 37.39 4.51 -18.98
N PRO A 412 37.28 5.85 -19.08
CA PRO A 412 38.26 6.64 -19.81
C PRO A 412 39.69 6.54 -19.25
N GLU A 413 39.88 6.18 -17.98
CA GLU A 413 41.21 5.97 -17.40
C GLU A 413 41.83 4.62 -17.80
N PHE A 414 40.99 3.66 -18.18
CA PHE A 414 41.41 2.39 -18.76
C PHE A 414 41.59 2.48 -20.28
N ALA A 415 41.17 3.59 -20.89
CA ALA A 415 41.41 3.83 -22.31
C ALA A 415 42.91 4.01 -22.56
N ILE A 416 43.36 3.44 -23.67
CA ILE A 416 44.77 3.28 -24.01
C ILE A 416 45.45 4.65 -24.06
N GLN A 417 46.38 4.91 -23.15
CA GLN A 417 47.40 5.93 -23.39
C GLN A 417 48.18 5.49 -24.64
N GLN A 418 48.08 6.29 -25.70
CA GLN A 418 48.73 6.06 -26.98
C GLN A 418 50.26 6.06 -26.83
N SER A 419 50.82 4.92 -26.48
CA SER A 419 52.24 4.61 -26.65
C SER A 419 52.35 3.54 -27.73
N SER A 420 52.83 3.94 -28.91
CA SER A 420 53.21 3.10 -30.07
C SER A 420 52.68 1.65 -30.02
N TRP A 421 51.46 1.43 -30.54
CA TRP A 421 50.95 0.07 -30.71
C TRP A 421 51.91 -0.72 -31.62
N THR A 422 52.38 -1.88 -31.14
CA THR A 422 53.26 -2.77 -31.88
C THR A 422 52.46 -3.97 -32.39
N TYR A 423 52.76 -4.40 -33.61
CA TYR A 423 52.19 -5.63 -34.15
C TYR A 423 52.56 -6.85 -33.27
N PRO A 424 51.58 -7.70 -32.89
CA PRO A 424 51.87 -8.91 -32.14
C PRO A 424 52.85 -9.80 -32.90
N GLN A 425 53.94 -10.24 -32.26
CA GLN A 425 54.79 -11.24 -32.88
C GLN A 425 54.10 -12.61 -32.81
N TYR A 426 54.11 -13.34 -33.93
CA TYR A 426 53.63 -14.72 -33.93
C TYR A 426 54.59 -15.57 -33.09
N PRO A 427 54.11 -16.38 -32.13
CA PRO A 427 54.99 -17.09 -31.21
C PRO A 427 56.00 -17.97 -31.95
N VAL A 428 57.27 -17.83 -31.58
CA VAL A 428 58.36 -18.69 -32.04
C VAL A 428 58.24 -20.02 -31.30
N ASN A 429 58.36 -21.14 -32.01
CA ASN A 429 58.24 -22.47 -31.40
C ASN A 429 59.22 -22.63 -30.22
N ALA A 430 58.81 -23.24 -29.10
CA ALA A 430 59.66 -23.40 -27.91
C ALA A 430 61.01 -24.10 -28.20
N GLN A 431 61.06 -25.03 -29.16
CA GLN A 431 62.32 -25.66 -29.58
C GLN A 431 63.26 -24.69 -30.31
N ILE A 432 62.71 -23.67 -30.97
CA ILE A 432 63.46 -22.61 -31.65
C ILE A 432 63.79 -21.48 -30.66
N GLN A 433 62.90 -21.15 -29.74
CA GLN A 433 63.15 -20.17 -28.68
C GLN A 433 64.25 -20.63 -27.71
N ALA A 434 64.32 -21.95 -27.43
CA ALA A 434 65.45 -22.55 -26.72
C ALA A 434 66.79 -22.42 -27.46
N LEU A 435 66.76 -22.20 -28.77
CA LEU A 435 67.95 -21.90 -29.56
C LEU A 435 68.34 -20.40 -29.43
N GLU A 436 67.37 -19.49 -29.40
CA GLU A 436 67.60 -18.05 -29.14
C GLU A 436 68.25 -17.79 -27.77
N HIS A 437 67.81 -18.47 -26.70
CA HIS A 437 68.37 -18.31 -25.36
C HIS A 437 69.82 -18.81 -25.22
N ASN A 438 70.36 -19.48 -26.22
CA ASN A 438 71.74 -19.96 -26.25
C ASN A 438 72.68 -19.08 -27.14
N ASP A 439 72.19 -17.98 -27.73
CA ASP A 439 72.89 -17.13 -28.71
C ASP A 439 73.60 -15.89 -28.10
N ALA A 440 74.75 -16.07 -27.44
CA ALA A 440 75.68 -14.94 -27.23
C ALA A 440 76.85 -14.91 -28.22
N LEU A 441 77.01 -15.88 -29.13
CA LEU A 441 78.26 -16.03 -29.91
C LEU A 441 78.07 -16.52 -31.36
N VAL A 442 77.23 -15.85 -32.15
CA VAL A 442 77.43 -15.90 -33.62
C VAL A 442 78.57 -14.94 -33.95
N VAL A 443 79.72 -15.52 -34.25
CA VAL A 443 80.98 -14.85 -34.60
C VAL A 443 80.76 -13.85 -35.74
N ASN A 444 80.95 -12.56 -35.43
CA ASN A 444 81.24 -11.53 -36.43
C ASN A 444 82.56 -11.87 -37.11
N HIS A 445 82.56 -12.04 -38.44
CA HIS A 445 83.79 -12.07 -39.21
C HIS A 445 84.39 -10.65 -39.24
N GLU A 446 85.47 -10.41 -38.48
CA GLU A 446 86.35 -9.26 -38.72
C GLU A 446 87.53 -9.64 -39.62
N GLN A 447 87.85 -8.69 -40.50
CA GLN A 447 88.84 -8.80 -41.57
C GLN A 447 90.28 -8.92 -41.02
N PHE A 448 91.10 -9.64 -41.79
CA PHE A 448 92.55 -9.67 -41.66
C PHE A 448 93.18 -8.28 -41.44
N ARG A 449 94.01 -8.14 -40.39
CA ARG A 449 95.23 -7.32 -40.42
C ARG A 449 96.36 -7.93 -39.59
N ASN A 450 97.56 -7.88 -40.17
CA ASN A 450 98.83 -8.34 -39.64
C ASN A 450 99.55 -7.29 -38.77
N TYR A 451 100.56 -7.81 -38.05
CA TYR A 451 101.80 -7.20 -37.53
C TYR A 451 101.86 -6.75 -36.05
N VAL A 452 102.51 -7.63 -35.26
CA VAL A 452 103.74 -7.38 -34.45
C VAL A 452 103.65 -6.59 -33.12
N THR A 453 104.54 -7.02 -32.21
CA THR A 453 105.07 -6.41 -30.96
C THR A 453 104.33 -6.62 -29.62
N ARG A 454 104.77 -7.68 -28.92
CA ARG A 454 105.41 -7.71 -27.58
C ARG A 454 104.98 -6.70 -26.49
N TYR A 455 104.66 -7.31 -25.34
CA TYR A 455 105.12 -7.05 -23.95
C TYR A 455 104.25 -6.22 -22.97
N ILE A 456 104.19 -6.79 -21.74
CA ILE A 456 104.01 -6.17 -20.39
C ILE A 456 102.53 -5.92 -19.99
N SER A 457 101.99 -6.28 -18.82
CA SER A 457 102.46 -6.95 -17.58
C SER A 457 101.26 -7.24 -16.65
N TYR A 458 101.39 -8.25 -15.78
CA TYR A 458 100.52 -8.48 -14.60
C TYR A 458 100.58 -7.31 -13.59
N PRO A 459 99.52 -7.03 -12.81
CA PRO A 459 99.39 -7.58 -11.44
C PRO A 459 97.90 -7.82 -11.05
N ASP A 460 97.47 -8.40 -9.93
CA ASP A 460 98.10 -9.10 -8.81
C ASP A 460 97.07 -10.13 -8.30
N THR A 461 97.62 -11.12 -7.64
CA THR A 461 97.07 -12.26 -6.94
C THR A 461 95.98 -11.96 -5.90
N THR A 462 95.01 -12.89 -5.79
CA THR A 462 94.33 -13.39 -4.56
C THR A 462 92.91 -13.95 -4.79
N GLN A 463 92.63 -14.60 -5.92
CA GLN A 463 91.51 -15.56 -5.98
C GLN A 463 91.95 -16.81 -6.74
N THR A 464 91.76 -17.96 -6.10
CA THR A 464 91.91 -19.31 -6.69
C THR A 464 91.25 -19.37 -8.07
N PRO A 465 91.97 -19.76 -9.14
CA PRO A 465 91.35 -19.91 -10.45
C PRO A 465 90.45 -21.14 -10.41
N MET A 466 89.14 -20.95 -10.62
CA MET A 466 88.31 -22.03 -11.14
C MET A 466 88.96 -22.44 -12.47
N LEU A 467 89.39 -23.71 -12.56
CA LEU A 467 89.78 -24.30 -13.83
C LEU A 467 88.63 -24.06 -14.83
N MET A 468 88.88 -23.21 -15.81
CA MET A 468 88.04 -23.10 -17.00
C MET A 468 88.20 -24.44 -17.73
N ASP A 469 87.14 -25.25 -17.76
CA ASP A 469 87.10 -26.50 -18.49
C ASP A 469 87.06 -26.19 -20.00
N TYR A 470 88.22 -25.80 -20.53
CA TYR A 470 88.40 -25.42 -21.94
C TYR A 470 87.99 -26.55 -22.90
N ILE A 471 88.05 -27.80 -22.44
CA ILE A 471 87.62 -28.98 -23.21
C ILE A 471 86.10 -29.18 -23.05
N GLY A 472 85.52 -29.01 -21.86
CA GLY A 472 84.07 -29.03 -21.62
C GLY A 472 83.31 -27.95 -22.38
N ASP A 473 83.81 -26.71 -22.39
CA ASP A 473 83.18 -25.59 -23.09
C ASP A 473 83.27 -25.72 -24.62
N LYS A 474 84.39 -26.22 -25.16
CA LYS A 474 84.50 -26.50 -26.61
C LYS A 474 83.72 -27.74 -27.05
N THR A 475 83.62 -28.78 -26.21
CA THR A 475 82.84 -29.98 -26.54
C THR A 475 81.33 -29.75 -26.43
N GLN A 476 80.87 -28.85 -25.55
CA GLN A 476 79.49 -28.36 -25.57
C GLN A 476 79.21 -27.46 -26.78
N GLY A 477 80.11 -26.55 -27.14
CA GLY A 477 79.96 -25.69 -28.33
C GLY A 477 79.86 -26.48 -29.65
N TRP A 478 80.69 -27.51 -29.84
CA TRP A 478 80.63 -28.39 -31.02
C TRP A 478 79.37 -29.27 -31.05
N ARG A 479 78.96 -29.87 -29.92
CA ARG A 479 77.70 -30.63 -29.84
C ARG A 479 76.49 -29.73 -30.12
N ARG A 480 76.49 -28.49 -29.62
CA ARG A 480 75.45 -27.50 -29.91
C ARG A 480 75.43 -27.16 -31.40
N MET A 481 76.56 -26.77 -32.01
CA MET A 481 76.63 -26.44 -33.44
C MET A 481 76.23 -27.61 -34.35
N ALA A 482 76.60 -28.84 -34.00
CA ALA A 482 76.16 -30.06 -34.69
C ALA A 482 74.64 -30.29 -34.53
N ASN A 483 74.07 -30.04 -33.35
CA ASN A 483 72.63 -30.12 -33.12
C ASN A 483 71.85 -29.05 -33.92
N TYR A 484 72.35 -27.81 -34.01
CA TYR A 484 71.77 -26.76 -34.86
C TYR A 484 71.80 -27.16 -36.33
N GLN A 485 72.95 -27.59 -36.83
CA GLN A 485 73.08 -28.05 -38.22
C GLN A 485 72.20 -29.27 -38.51
N ALA A 486 72.07 -30.21 -37.58
CA ALA A 486 71.18 -31.37 -37.72
C ALA A 486 69.71 -30.96 -37.81
N ILE A 487 69.24 -30.04 -36.95
CA ILE A 487 67.87 -29.52 -36.97
C ILE A 487 67.63 -28.68 -38.24
N LEU A 488 68.58 -27.82 -38.61
CA LEU A 488 68.50 -26.99 -39.81
C LEU A 488 68.47 -27.86 -41.08
N ASN A 489 69.32 -28.89 -41.17
CA ASN A 489 69.31 -29.86 -42.26
C ASN A 489 68.01 -30.65 -42.30
N LEU A 490 67.48 -31.05 -41.15
CA LEU A 490 66.16 -31.72 -41.06
C LEU A 490 65.03 -30.81 -41.55
N LEU A 491 65.05 -29.53 -41.16
CA LEU A 491 64.07 -28.54 -41.61
C LEU A 491 64.21 -28.25 -43.10
N TYR A 492 65.43 -28.11 -43.63
CA TYR A 492 65.65 -27.94 -45.06
C TYR A 492 65.20 -29.14 -45.87
N ASN A 493 65.56 -30.36 -45.47
CA ASN A 493 65.14 -31.58 -46.15
C ASN A 493 63.62 -31.68 -46.19
N LYS A 494 62.94 -31.39 -45.07
CA LYS A 494 61.48 -31.37 -45.02
C LYS A 494 60.87 -30.24 -45.85
N ALA A 495 61.48 -29.06 -45.86
CA ALA A 495 60.99 -27.91 -46.60
C ALA A 495 61.14 -28.06 -48.12
N ILE A 496 62.24 -28.68 -48.59
CA ILE A 496 62.47 -29.04 -50.00
C ILE A 496 61.44 -30.09 -50.46
N LEU A 497 61.06 -31.01 -49.56
CA LEU A 497 59.98 -31.97 -49.79
C LEU A 497 58.57 -31.35 -49.69
N GLY A 498 58.46 -30.01 -49.63
CA GLY A 498 57.19 -29.31 -49.64
C GLY A 498 56.49 -29.19 -48.28
N ASN A 499 57.11 -29.52 -47.15
CA ASN A 499 56.41 -29.43 -45.85
C ASN A 499 56.18 -27.97 -45.41
N PRO A 500 54.93 -27.46 -45.32
CA PRO A 500 54.65 -26.05 -45.03
C PRO A 500 55.05 -25.64 -43.62
N ALA A 501 54.94 -26.53 -42.63
CA ALA A 501 55.35 -26.24 -41.26
C ALA A 501 56.88 -26.08 -41.13
N ALA A 502 57.66 -26.83 -41.93
CA ALA A 502 59.11 -26.68 -41.99
C ALA A 502 59.53 -25.40 -42.73
N GLN A 503 58.85 -25.07 -43.83
CA GLN A 503 59.04 -23.82 -44.57
C GLN A 503 58.72 -22.60 -43.68
N PHE A 504 57.58 -22.59 -42.99
CA PHE A 504 57.24 -21.54 -42.02
C PHE A 504 58.29 -21.38 -40.92
N LYS A 505 58.77 -22.49 -40.34
CA LYS A 505 59.83 -22.46 -39.32
C LYS A 505 61.14 -21.89 -39.87
N LEU A 506 61.55 -22.28 -41.08
CA LEU A 506 62.72 -21.70 -41.75
C LEU A 506 62.54 -20.19 -42.01
N GLY A 507 61.33 -19.76 -42.37
CA GLY A 507 60.97 -18.35 -42.47
C GLY A 507 61.21 -17.60 -41.16
N GLN A 508 60.77 -18.16 -40.02
CA GLN A 508 61.02 -17.58 -38.69
C GLN A 508 62.52 -17.51 -38.37
N LEU A 509 63.27 -18.59 -38.63
CA LEU A 509 64.72 -18.61 -38.38
C LEU A 509 65.46 -17.52 -39.17
N TYR A 510 65.14 -17.35 -40.45
CA TYR A 510 65.74 -16.30 -41.29
C TYR A 510 65.27 -14.88 -40.93
N GLN A 511 64.01 -14.72 -40.50
CA GLN A 511 63.45 -13.42 -40.10
C GLN A 511 64.13 -12.91 -38.82
N TYR A 512 64.31 -13.78 -37.82
CA TYR A 512 64.87 -13.41 -36.52
C TYR A 512 66.39 -13.61 -36.43
N GLY A 513 66.99 -14.39 -37.33
CA GLY A 513 68.43 -14.66 -37.34
C GLY A 513 68.87 -15.76 -36.36
N ILE A 514 67.98 -16.72 -36.08
CA ILE A 514 68.20 -17.77 -35.07
C ILE A 514 68.93 -18.94 -35.74
N GLY A 515 70.20 -19.16 -35.39
CA GLY A 515 71.03 -20.23 -35.99
C GLY A 515 71.36 -20.06 -37.48
N VAL A 516 70.92 -18.97 -38.12
CA VAL A 516 71.25 -18.55 -39.50
C VAL A 516 71.42 -17.03 -39.54
N ALA A 517 72.20 -16.51 -40.50
CA ALA A 517 72.29 -15.07 -40.69
C ALA A 517 70.90 -14.48 -41.04
N LYS A 518 70.48 -13.45 -40.30
CA LYS A 518 69.22 -12.74 -40.53
C LYS A 518 69.13 -12.29 -41.99
N ASN A 519 68.06 -12.70 -42.67
CA ASN A 519 67.85 -12.43 -44.09
C ASN A 519 66.35 -12.33 -44.41
N SER A 520 65.85 -11.10 -44.53
CA SER A 520 64.43 -10.83 -44.77
C SER A 520 63.94 -11.37 -46.10
N GLN A 521 64.75 -11.32 -47.16
CA GLN A 521 64.37 -11.84 -48.48
C GLN A 521 64.20 -13.36 -48.46
N LYS A 522 65.11 -14.10 -47.81
CA LYS A 522 64.96 -15.55 -47.64
C LYS A 522 63.77 -15.90 -46.76
N ALA A 523 63.51 -15.12 -45.70
CA ALA A 523 62.33 -15.32 -44.86
C ALA A 523 61.03 -15.18 -45.67
N ILE A 524 60.93 -14.15 -46.52
CA ILE A 524 59.79 -13.94 -47.43
C ILE A 524 59.60 -15.13 -48.35
N VAL A 525 60.66 -15.63 -49.00
CA VAL A 525 60.57 -16.80 -49.89
C VAL A 525 60.01 -18.02 -49.17
N TYR A 526 60.51 -18.34 -47.98
CA TYR A 526 60.02 -19.48 -47.21
C TYR A 526 58.59 -19.28 -46.69
N TYR A 527 58.20 -18.04 -46.35
CA TYR A 527 56.82 -17.73 -46.00
C TYR A 527 55.88 -17.79 -47.20
N GLU A 528 56.28 -17.32 -48.38
CA GLU A 528 55.49 -17.43 -49.62
C GLU A 528 55.27 -18.90 -50.00
N LEU A 529 56.31 -19.75 -49.91
CA LEU A 529 56.19 -21.19 -50.16
C LEU A 529 55.22 -21.88 -49.19
N ALA A 530 55.22 -21.48 -47.91
CA ALA A 530 54.29 -22.01 -46.93
C ALA A 530 52.87 -21.46 -47.13
N ALA A 531 52.73 -20.17 -47.48
CA ALA A 531 51.44 -19.52 -47.74
C ALA A 531 50.77 -20.05 -49.03
N MET A 532 51.54 -20.40 -50.06
CA MET A 532 51.04 -21.10 -51.26
C MET A 532 50.40 -22.45 -50.95
N GLN A 533 50.71 -23.02 -49.79
CA GLN A 533 50.11 -24.25 -49.26
C GLN A 533 49.10 -23.98 -48.14
N GLU A 534 48.55 -22.76 -48.12
CA GLU A 534 47.51 -22.32 -47.19
C GLU A 534 47.94 -22.31 -45.70
N ASP A 535 49.25 -22.16 -45.40
CA ASP A 535 49.72 -21.97 -44.03
C ASP A 535 49.41 -20.55 -43.53
N VAL A 536 48.31 -20.43 -42.78
CA VAL A 536 47.79 -19.16 -42.24
C VAL A 536 48.78 -18.41 -41.32
N ARG A 537 49.78 -19.09 -40.77
CA ARG A 537 50.82 -18.45 -39.94
C ARG A 537 51.83 -17.74 -40.81
N ALA A 538 52.18 -18.35 -41.94
CA ALA A 538 53.06 -17.76 -42.94
C ALA A 538 52.42 -16.54 -43.59
N GLU A 539 51.12 -16.60 -43.93
CA GLU A 539 50.34 -15.46 -44.44
C GLU A 539 50.36 -14.27 -43.48
N TYR A 540 50.15 -14.52 -42.18
CA TYR A 540 50.25 -13.47 -41.15
C TYR A 540 51.64 -12.83 -41.09
N ASN A 541 52.70 -13.64 -40.98
CA ASN A 541 54.07 -13.13 -40.89
C ASN A 541 54.50 -12.41 -42.17
N LEU A 542 54.06 -12.89 -43.33
CA LEU A 542 54.28 -12.24 -44.60
C LEU A 542 53.59 -10.88 -44.64
N GLY A 543 52.30 -10.82 -44.29
CA GLY A 543 51.55 -9.58 -44.15
C GLY A 543 52.22 -8.59 -43.19
N LEU A 544 52.72 -9.07 -42.06
CA LEU A 544 53.48 -8.27 -41.09
C LEU A 544 54.78 -7.70 -41.68
N MET A 545 55.55 -8.48 -42.44
CA MET A 545 56.78 -8.02 -43.09
C MET A 545 56.51 -6.92 -44.12
N TYR A 546 55.44 -7.03 -44.89
CA TYR A 546 54.99 -5.99 -45.82
C TYR A 546 54.49 -4.73 -45.09
N LEU A 547 53.69 -4.88 -44.03
CA LEU A 547 53.17 -3.75 -43.23
C LEU A 547 54.26 -3.00 -42.45
N THR A 548 55.31 -3.69 -42.00
CA THR A 548 56.42 -3.09 -41.25
C THR A 548 57.53 -2.52 -42.15
N GLY A 549 57.37 -2.58 -43.48
CA GLY A 549 58.33 -2.02 -44.42
C GLY A 549 59.64 -2.79 -44.54
N GLN A 550 59.67 -4.09 -44.21
CA GLN A 550 60.86 -4.94 -44.31
C GLN A 550 61.10 -5.46 -45.73
N THR A 551 60.29 -5.02 -46.71
CA THR A 551 60.41 -5.36 -48.13
C THR A 551 60.98 -4.18 -48.93
N THR A 552 61.68 -4.47 -50.01
CA THR A 552 62.22 -3.46 -50.93
C THR A 552 61.74 -3.76 -52.35
N PRO A 553 60.79 -2.98 -52.93
CA PRO A 553 60.08 -1.84 -52.34
C PRO A 553 59.05 -2.25 -51.25
N VAL A 554 58.60 -1.28 -50.44
CA VAL A 554 57.54 -1.47 -49.44
C VAL A 554 56.17 -1.51 -50.12
N ASP A 555 55.36 -2.52 -49.81
CA ASP A 555 54.02 -2.68 -50.39
C ASP A 555 52.98 -2.93 -49.29
N TYR A 556 52.37 -1.84 -48.82
CA TYR A 556 51.35 -1.88 -47.76
C TYR A 556 50.05 -2.55 -48.23
N GLN A 557 49.67 -2.41 -49.52
CA GLN A 557 48.44 -3.00 -50.04
C GLN A 557 48.53 -4.53 -50.06
N LYS A 558 49.67 -5.05 -50.50
CA LYS A 558 49.96 -6.49 -50.43
C LYS A 558 50.02 -6.99 -48.99
N GLY A 559 50.57 -6.20 -48.08
CA GLY A 559 50.55 -6.52 -46.64
C GLY A 559 49.13 -6.62 -46.05
N VAL A 560 48.26 -5.67 -46.38
CA VAL A 560 46.85 -5.71 -45.97
C VAL A 560 46.11 -6.88 -46.62
N ALA A 561 46.36 -7.18 -47.90
CA ALA A 561 45.74 -8.32 -48.59
C ALA A 561 46.07 -9.66 -47.91
N TRP A 562 47.34 -9.88 -47.57
CA TRP A 562 47.77 -11.06 -46.79
C TRP A 562 47.13 -11.10 -45.41
N MET A 563 47.00 -9.94 -44.74
CA MET A 563 46.34 -9.86 -43.44
C MET A 563 44.84 -10.19 -43.52
N MET A 564 44.15 -9.71 -44.56
CA MET A 564 42.74 -10.03 -44.82
C MET A 564 42.53 -11.53 -45.10
N ASP A 565 43.39 -12.14 -45.91
CA ASP A 565 43.31 -13.56 -46.22
C ASP A 565 43.55 -14.43 -44.97
N ALA A 566 44.60 -14.12 -44.22
CA ALA A 566 44.89 -14.80 -42.95
C ALA A 566 43.74 -14.62 -41.94
N ALA A 567 43.14 -13.43 -41.86
CA ALA A 567 42.02 -13.14 -40.98
C ALA A 567 40.74 -13.88 -41.39
N PHE A 568 40.46 -13.96 -42.69
CA PHE A 568 39.34 -14.72 -43.26
C PHE A 568 39.46 -16.22 -42.94
N LYS A 569 40.68 -16.76 -43.02
CA LYS A 569 41.02 -18.15 -42.65
C LYS A 569 41.04 -18.42 -41.14
N GLY A 570 40.72 -17.43 -40.30
CA GLY A 570 40.55 -17.60 -38.86
C GLY A 570 41.78 -17.27 -38.00
N ASN A 571 42.81 -16.63 -38.53
CA ASN A 571 43.98 -16.24 -37.74
C ASN A 571 43.63 -15.10 -36.76
N ALA A 572 43.67 -15.40 -35.46
CA ALA A 572 43.27 -14.46 -34.42
C ALA A 572 44.19 -13.23 -34.32
N TYR A 573 45.48 -13.38 -34.61
CA TYR A 573 46.44 -12.26 -34.66
C TYR A 573 46.15 -11.34 -35.84
N ALA A 574 45.87 -11.92 -37.01
CA ALA A 574 45.52 -11.16 -38.21
C ALA A 574 44.22 -10.37 -38.03
N GLN A 575 43.20 -11.01 -37.46
CA GLN A 575 41.93 -10.36 -37.10
C GLN A 575 42.15 -9.21 -36.11
N PHE A 576 42.99 -9.38 -35.09
CA PHE A 576 43.30 -8.29 -34.15
C PHE A 576 44.08 -7.14 -34.78
N VAL A 577 45.03 -7.44 -35.68
CA VAL A 577 45.79 -6.42 -36.41
C VAL A 577 44.87 -5.61 -37.32
N LEU A 578 43.97 -6.26 -38.04
CA LEU A 578 42.93 -5.57 -38.83
C LEU A 578 41.99 -4.76 -37.93
N ALA A 579 41.58 -5.31 -36.78
CA ALA A 579 40.71 -4.58 -35.84
C ALA A 579 41.35 -3.27 -35.37
N ASN A 580 42.64 -3.28 -35.02
CA ASN A 580 43.37 -2.06 -34.67
C ASN A 580 43.54 -1.13 -35.86
N SER A 581 43.81 -1.68 -37.04
CA SER A 581 43.99 -0.91 -38.29
C SER A 581 42.69 -0.22 -38.72
N TYR A 582 41.52 -0.87 -38.55
CA TYR A 582 40.21 -0.26 -38.77
C TYR A 582 39.84 0.72 -37.65
N ALA A 583 40.24 0.49 -36.40
CA ALA A 583 39.96 1.44 -35.31
C ALA A 583 40.75 2.75 -35.45
N GLN A 584 42.01 2.68 -35.91
CA GLN A 584 42.94 3.82 -35.93
C GLN A 584 43.13 4.42 -37.32
N GLY A 585 42.82 3.67 -38.37
CA GLY A 585 43.33 3.91 -39.72
C GLY A 585 44.76 3.43 -39.88
N LEU A 586 45.16 3.08 -41.10
CA LEU A 586 46.53 2.71 -41.45
C LEU A 586 47.05 3.70 -42.50
N SER A 587 48.17 4.34 -42.23
CA SER A 587 48.87 5.21 -43.19
C SER A 587 50.26 4.67 -43.50
N ALA A 588 50.71 4.85 -44.74
CA ALA A 588 52.09 4.58 -45.14
C ALA A 588 53.07 5.61 -44.55
N SER A 589 54.37 5.35 -44.68
CA SER A 589 55.44 6.21 -44.17
C SER A 589 55.47 7.63 -44.75
N ASP A 590 54.84 7.84 -45.92
CA ASP A 590 54.68 9.14 -46.58
C ASP A 590 53.36 9.86 -46.19
N GLY A 591 52.58 9.28 -45.27
CA GLY A 591 51.30 9.82 -44.81
C GLY A 591 50.09 9.43 -45.67
N THR A 592 50.27 8.66 -46.76
CA THR A 592 49.14 8.19 -47.57
C THR A 592 48.26 7.19 -46.81
N LEU A 593 46.95 7.44 -46.77
CA LEU A 593 46.00 6.61 -46.02
C LEU A 593 45.68 5.32 -46.79
N ILE A 594 46.04 4.17 -46.24
CA ILE A 594 45.82 2.83 -46.80
C ILE A 594 44.49 2.24 -46.32
N ILE A 595 44.17 2.37 -45.03
CA ILE A 595 42.88 1.94 -44.44
C ILE A 595 42.23 3.13 -43.75
N LYS A 596 40.95 3.39 -44.08
CA LYS A 596 40.14 4.41 -43.41
C LYS A 596 39.63 3.87 -42.08
N PRO A 597 39.59 4.70 -41.01
CA PRO A 597 38.97 4.31 -39.76
C PRO A 597 37.49 3.91 -39.96
N ASN A 598 37.10 2.74 -39.44
CA ASN A 598 35.73 2.24 -39.41
C ASN A 598 35.48 1.47 -38.10
N GLU A 599 34.61 2.00 -37.24
CA GLU A 599 34.30 1.39 -35.94
C GLU A 599 33.53 0.06 -36.06
N GLU A 600 32.68 -0.10 -37.07
CA GLU A 600 31.88 -1.32 -37.25
C GLU A 600 32.77 -2.50 -37.67
N ASP A 601 33.65 -2.28 -38.65
CA ASP A 601 34.61 -3.27 -39.11
C ASP A 601 35.62 -3.63 -38.00
N ALA A 602 36.07 -2.63 -37.24
CA ALA A 602 36.94 -2.86 -36.09
C ALA A 602 36.28 -3.76 -35.05
N GLN A 603 35.01 -3.49 -34.68
CA GLN A 603 34.27 -4.31 -33.73
C GLN A 603 34.01 -5.73 -34.24
N ALA A 604 33.67 -5.89 -35.52
CA ALA A 604 33.50 -7.20 -36.13
C ALA A 604 34.79 -8.02 -36.03
N MET A 605 35.93 -7.42 -36.35
CA MET A 605 37.23 -8.08 -36.28
C MET A 605 37.68 -8.37 -34.83
N TYR A 606 37.41 -7.48 -33.87
CA TYR A 606 37.62 -7.76 -32.45
C TYR A 606 36.77 -8.93 -31.96
N ARG A 607 35.50 -9.03 -32.38
CA ARG A 607 34.63 -10.16 -32.04
C ARG A 607 35.16 -11.48 -32.60
N LEU A 608 35.60 -11.50 -33.86
CA LEU A 608 36.19 -12.68 -34.49
C LEU A 608 37.47 -13.12 -33.77
N SER A 609 38.39 -12.19 -33.52
CA SER A 609 39.65 -12.48 -32.82
C SER A 609 39.43 -12.95 -31.38
N ALA A 610 38.49 -12.33 -30.67
CA ALA A 610 38.12 -12.73 -29.31
C ALA A 610 37.48 -14.12 -29.26
N ALA A 611 36.64 -14.45 -30.25
CA ALA A 611 36.03 -15.78 -30.40
C ALA A 611 37.08 -16.86 -30.69
N ASN A 612 38.15 -16.51 -31.39
CA ASN A 612 39.32 -17.36 -31.62
C ASN A 612 40.30 -17.42 -30.42
N GLY A 613 39.90 -16.87 -29.26
CA GLY A 613 40.63 -17.04 -28.01
C GLY A 613 41.79 -16.07 -27.78
N PHE A 614 41.93 -15.00 -28.59
CA PHE A 614 43.02 -14.05 -28.43
C PHE A 614 42.76 -13.08 -27.28
N GLY A 615 43.61 -13.12 -26.25
CA GLY A 615 43.40 -12.39 -24.99
C GLY A 615 43.32 -10.87 -25.17
N GLN A 616 44.20 -10.29 -25.99
CA GLN A 616 44.19 -8.85 -26.24
C GLN A 616 42.87 -8.45 -26.94
N ALA A 617 42.40 -9.20 -27.93
CA ALA A 617 41.12 -8.89 -28.56
C ALA A 617 39.94 -8.97 -27.58
N GLN A 618 39.96 -9.93 -26.65
CA GLN A 618 38.93 -10.04 -25.59
C GLN A 618 38.91 -8.81 -24.68
N TYR A 619 40.09 -8.32 -24.26
CA TYR A 619 40.21 -7.10 -23.46
C TYR A 619 39.68 -5.86 -24.20
N TYR A 620 40.09 -5.66 -25.45
CA TYR A 620 39.66 -4.52 -26.26
C TYR A 620 38.15 -4.55 -26.54
N LEU A 621 37.61 -5.73 -26.86
CA LEU A 621 36.19 -5.93 -27.04
C LEU A 621 35.42 -5.63 -25.74
N ALA A 622 35.91 -6.08 -24.58
CA ALA A 622 35.31 -5.78 -23.29
C ALA A 622 35.21 -4.27 -23.05
N ASN A 623 36.30 -3.51 -23.27
CA ASN A 623 36.32 -2.06 -23.12
C ASN A 623 35.31 -1.36 -24.05
N LEU A 624 35.24 -1.77 -25.32
CA LEU A 624 34.26 -1.24 -26.28
C LEU A 624 32.82 -1.50 -25.84
N LEU A 625 32.52 -2.72 -25.38
CA LEU A 625 31.17 -3.09 -24.91
C LEU A 625 30.76 -2.33 -23.64
N VAL A 626 31.70 -1.94 -22.78
CA VAL A 626 31.41 -1.08 -21.62
C VAL A 626 30.97 0.32 -22.05
N GLN A 627 31.60 0.89 -23.09
CA GLN A 627 31.29 2.24 -23.58
C GLN A 627 29.95 2.33 -24.34
N GLN A 628 29.50 1.25 -24.98
CA GLN A 628 28.31 1.23 -25.84
C GLN A 628 26.97 0.99 -25.12
N GLN A 629 26.89 1.15 -23.80
CA GLN A 629 25.66 0.89 -23.05
C GLN A 629 24.55 1.89 -23.38
N LYS A 630 23.71 1.57 -24.38
CA LYS A 630 22.40 2.19 -24.58
C LYS A 630 21.42 1.73 -23.49
N ALA A 631 20.25 2.39 -23.43
CA ALA A 631 19.15 2.04 -22.53
C ALA A 631 18.60 0.63 -22.83
N LEU A 632 19.27 -0.38 -22.29
CA LEU A 632 18.89 -1.79 -22.33
C LEU A 632 17.92 -2.09 -21.16
N ASP A 633 16.95 -2.99 -21.37
CA ASP A 633 16.14 -3.55 -20.28
C ASP A 633 17.01 -4.27 -19.23
N VAL A 634 16.52 -4.39 -18.00
CA VAL A 634 17.24 -4.94 -16.84
C VAL A 634 17.83 -6.32 -17.11
N HIS A 635 17.11 -7.19 -17.82
CA HIS A 635 17.62 -8.52 -18.16
C HIS A 635 18.76 -8.47 -19.18
N ALA A 636 18.64 -7.60 -20.20
CA ALA A 636 19.67 -7.37 -21.19
C ALA A 636 20.94 -6.74 -20.57
N GLN A 637 20.78 -5.83 -19.60
CA GLN A 637 21.91 -5.26 -18.85
C GLN A 637 22.70 -6.33 -18.07
N LYS A 638 22.01 -7.27 -17.41
CA LYS A 638 22.66 -8.37 -16.68
C LYS A 638 23.45 -9.29 -17.61
N ASN A 639 22.86 -9.68 -18.74
CA ASN A 639 23.53 -10.54 -19.73
C ASN A 639 24.74 -9.83 -20.34
N HIS A 640 24.62 -8.53 -20.62
CA HIS A 640 25.71 -7.70 -21.13
C HIS A 640 26.87 -7.58 -20.12
N ALA A 641 26.56 -7.31 -18.85
CA ALA A 641 27.56 -7.26 -17.79
C ALA A 641 28.29 -8.61 -17.60
N HIS A 642 27.56 -9.72 -17.71
CA HIS A 642 28.13 -11.06 -17.64
C HIS A 642 29.08 -11.36 -18.80
N LEU A 643 28.72 -10.95 -20.03
CA LEU A 643 29.59 -11.08 -21.19
C LEU A 643 30.89 -10.30 -21.02
N ILE A 644 30.81 -9.05 -20.58
CA ILE A 644 31.99 -8.20 -20.35
C ILE A 644 32.90 -8.82 -19.28
N LYS A 645 32.33 -9.28 -18.16
CA LYS A 645 33.08 -9.96 -17.09
C LYS A 645 33.84 -11.16 -17.65
N LYS A 646 33.18 -12.03 -18.42
CA LYS A 646 33.81 -13.20 -19.05
C LYS A 646 34.96 -12.83 -19.98
N LEU A 647 34.79 -11.79 -20.79
CA LEU A 647 35.84 -11.32 -21.68
C LEU A 647 37.09 -10.87 -20.91
N TYR A 648 36.93 -10.13 -19.80
CA TYR A 648 38.06 -9.79 -18.93
C TYR A 648 38.68 -11.02 -18.25
N GLU A 649 37.87 -11.99 -17.81
CA GLU A 649 38.36 -13.24 -17.23
C GLU A 649 39.20 -14.04 -18.22
N TYR A 650 38.74 -14.18 -19.47
CA TYR A 650 39.47 -14.89 -20.51
C TYR A 650 40.77 -14.14 -20.88
N ALA A 651 40.71 -12.82 -21.02
CA ALA A 651 41.90 -12.01 -21.29
C ALA A 651 42.94 -12.15 -20.17
N ALA A 652 42.52 -12.06 -18.90
CA ALA A 652 43.42 -12.23 -17.76
C ALA A 652 44.04 -13.63 -17.70
N LYS A 653 43.26 -14.69 -18.01
CA LYS A 653 43.77 -16.08 -18.10
C LYS A 653 44.81 -16.26 -19.21
N GLN A 654 44.70 -15.50 -20.30
CA GLN A 654 45.67 -15.47 -21.40
C GLN A 654 46.89 -14.57 -21.13
N GLY A 655 47.03 -14.02 -19.93
CA GLY A 655 48.18 -13.23 -19.52
C GLY A 655 48.09 -11.73 -19.81
N VAL A 656 46.92 -11.21 -20.20
CA VAL A 656 46.71 -9.76 -20.39
C VAL A 656 46.61 -9.08 -19.02
N LEU A 657 47.67 -8.39 -18.62
CA LEU A 657 47.78 -7.73 -17.31
C LEU A 657 46.79 -6.56 -17.16
N GLU A 658 46.46 -5.90 -18.25
CA GLU A 658 45.54 -4.75 -18.33
C GLU A 658 44.11 -5.14 -17.99
N ALA A 659 43.73 -6.42 -18.16
CA ALA A 659 42.40 -6.92 -17.86
C ALA A 659 42.15 -7.13 -16.35
N GLN A 660 43.22 -7.25 -15.54
CA GLN A 660 43.09 -7.62 -14.12
C GLN A 660 42.36 -6.57 -13.29
N LEU A 661 42.66 -5.28 -13.49
CA LEU A 661 42.06 -4.20 -12.68
C LEU A 661 40.58 -3.94 -13.05
N PRO A 662 40.18 -3.86 -14.33
CA PRO A 662 38.77 -3.87 -14.70
C PRO A 662 38.01 -5.09 -14.17
N LEU A 663 38.62 -6.28 -14.24
CA LEU A 663 38.03 -7.49 -13.67
C LEU A 663 37.80 -7.38 -12.17
N ALA A 664 38.71 -6.74 -11.42
CA ALA A 664 38.55 -6.50 -9.99
C ALA A 664 37.28 -5.69 -9.65
N PHE A 665 36.87 -4.73 -10.48
CA PHE A 665 35.59 -4.03 -10.29
C PHE A 665 34.40 -4.99 -10.42
N TYR A 666 34.41 -5.88 -11.40
CA TYR A 666 33.35 -6.89 -11.57
C TYR A 666 33.33 -7.91 -10.44
N TYR A 667 34.50 -8.32 -9.95
CA TYR A 667 34.61 -9.20 -8.80
C TYR A 667 34.15 -8.54 -7.50
N ALA A 668 34.39 -7.24 -7.32
CA ALA A 668 33.87 -6.48 -6.18
C ALA A 668 32.34 -6.36 -6.19
N MET A 669 31.71 -6.39 -7.37
CA MET A 669 30.23 -6.39 -7.52
C MET A 669 29.60 -7.78 -7.34
N ASP A 670 30.40 -8.84 -7.32
CA ASP A 670 29.91 -10.20 -7.19
C ASP A 670 29.44 -10.49 -5.75
N SER A 671 28.56 -11.48 -5.60
CA SER A 671 28.09 -11.97 -4.31
C SER A 671 29.03 -13.00 -3.66
N THR A 672 29.99 -13.53 -4.44
CA THR A 672 30.92 -14.57 -4.01
C THR A 672 32.12 -13.98 -3.25
N LEU A 673 32.34 -14.44 -2.01
CA LEU A 673 33.40 -13.95 -1.14
C LEU A 673 34.79 -14.13 -1.78
N ASP A 674 35.02 -15.24 -2.48
CA ASP A 674 36.30 -15.52 -3.17
C ASP A 674 36.60 -14.49 -4.25
N ASN A 675 35.61 -14.11 -5.07
CA ASN A 675 35.78 -13.08 -6.09
C ASN A 675 36.06 -11.73 -5.42
N GLN A 676 35.30 -11.38 -4.37
CA GLN A 676 35.56 -10.14 -3.63
C GLN A 676 36.97 -10.11 -3.02
N GLN A 677 37.46 -11.24 -2.48
CA GLN A 677 38.84 -11.36 -1.99
C GLN A 677 39.88 -11.18 -3.10
N GLN A 678 39.63 -11.76 -4.28
CA GLN A 678 40.49 -11.54 -5.45
C GLN A 678 40.49 -10.08 -5.87
N ALA A 679 39.32 -9.41 -5.91
CA ALA A 679 39.22 -7.99 -6.19
C ALA A 679 40.06 -7.16 -5.22
N PHE A 680 39.96 -7.44 -3.92
CA PHE A 680 40.74 -6.76 -2.89
C PHE A 680 42.24 -6.96 -3.07
N ASN A 681 42.69 -8.19 -3.32
CA ASN A 681 44.10 -8.50 -3.52
C ASN A 681 44.67 -7.82 -4.78
N ILE A 682 43.92 -7.84 -5.89
CA ILE A 682 44.30 -7.15 -7.13
C ILE A 682 44.38 -5.64 -6.88
N ALA A 683 43.33 -5.03 -6.31
CA ALA A 683 43.29 -3.60 -6.02
C ALA A 683 44.47 -3.20 -5.11
N LYS A 684 44.74 -3.96 -4.05
CA LYS A 684 45.86 -3.72 -3.11
C LYS A 684 47.23 -3.79 -3.78
N ASN A 685 47.45 -4.79 -4.65
CA ASN A 685 48.72 -4.93 -5.36
C ASN A 685 48.97 -3.75 -6.31
N TYR A 686 47.99 -3.42 -7.16
CA TYR A 686 48.10 -2.31 -8.11
C TYR A 686 48.15 -0.94 -7.40
N ALA A 687 47.41 -0.77 -6.29
CA ALA A 687 47.44 0.47 -5.50
C ALA A 687 48.83 0.73 -4.89
N LYS A 688 49.50 -0.31 -4.37
CA LYS A 688 50.88 -0.23 -3.87
C LYS A 688 51.88 0.15 -4.95
N LYS A 689 51.63 -0.23 -6.20
CA LYS A 689 52.43 0.17 -7.38
C LYS A 689 52.13 1.59 -7.87
N GLY A 690 51.25 2.33 -7.20
CA GLY A 690 50.93 3.72 -7.54
C GLY A 690 49.82 3.88 -8.59
N ASN A 691 49.06 2.82 -8.92
CA ASN A 691 47.95 2.94 -9.84
C ASN A 691 46.76 3.67 -9.18
N SER A 692 46.42 4.85 -9.69
CA SER A 692 45.39 5.74 -9.13
C SER A 692 43.98 5.12 -9.09
N THR A 693 43.58 4.41 -10.15
CA THR A 693 42.26 3.78 -10.25
C THR A 693 42.14 2.62 -9.28
N ALA A 694 43.23 1.86 -9.07
CA ALA A 694 43.32 0.82 -8.06
C ALA A 694 43.29 1.36 -6.62
N GLN A 695 43.93 2.51 -6.36
CA GLN A 695 43.84 3.21 -5.07
C GLN A 695 42.40 3.65 -4.78
N THR A 696 41.68 4.15 -5.80
CA THR A 696 40.27 4.52 -5.68
C THR A 696 39.38 3.31 -5.41
N LEU A 697 39.58 2.20 -6.14
CA LEU A 697 38.85 0.95 -5.89
C LEU A 697 39.13 0.42 -4.48
N LEU A 698 40.39 0.35 -4.06
CA LEU A 698 40.78 -0.14 -2.74
C LEU A 698 40.14 0.69 -1.62
N ALA A 699 40.08 2.01 -1.78
CA ALA A 699 39.39 2.90 -0.85
C ALA A 699 37.91 2.56 -0.73
N ILE A 700 37.22 2.34 -1.85
CA ILE A 700 35.80 1.95 -1.86
C ILE A 700 35.59 0.58 -1.19
N LEU A 701 36.50 -0.38 -1.38
CA LEU A 701 36.41 -1.71 -0.75
C LEU A 701 36.49 -1.61 0.77
N TYR A 702 37.42 -0.83 1.32
CA TYR A 702 37.50 -0.57 2.76
C TYR A 702 36.28 0.20 3.30
N GLU A 703 35.81 1.21 2.56
CA GLU A 703 34.66 2.04 2.97
C GLU A 703 33.35 1.25 3.06
N ARG A 704 33.15 0.30 2.14
CA ARG A 704 31.93 -0.51 2.02
C ARG A 704 32.03 -1.86 2.72
N GLY A 705 33.22 -2.24 3.18
CA GLY A 705 33.47 -3.52 3.82
C GLY A 705 33.34 -4.71 2.86
N ILE A 706 33.81 -4.57 1.62
CA ILE A 706 33.78 -5.63 0.61
C ILE A 706 35.06 -6.46 0.74
N ALA A 707 34.93 -7.75 1.04
CA ALA A 707 36.01 -8.68 1.41
C ALA A 707 36.82 -8.37 2.69
N VAL A 708 36.70 -7.17 3.24
CA VAL A 708 37.38 -6.74 4.47
C VAL A 708 36.41 -6.03 5.40
N PRO A 709 36.67 -5.95 6.73
CA PRO A 709 35.89 -5.11 7.62
C PRO A 709 35.91 -3.65 7.18
N VAL A 710 34.84 -2.90 7.51
CA VAL A 710 34.76 -1.47 7.21
C VAL A 710 35.88 -0.73 7.94
N ASP A 711 36.71 0.00 7.18
CA ASP A 711 37.79 0.82 7.70
C ASP A 711 37.81 2.17 6.97
N ASN A 712 37.18 3.18 7.59
CA ASN A 712 37.09 4.51 7.00
C ASN A 712 38.45 5.24 7.01
N ILE A 713 39.37 4.89 7.92
CA ILE A 713 40.69 5.54 8.02
C ILE A 713 41.55 5.11 6.84
N GLU A 714 41.63 3.80 6.59
CA GLU A 714 42.33 3.26 5.41
C GLU A 714 41.65 3.74 4.12
N ALA A 715 40.32 3.77 4.06
CA ALA A 715 39.62 4.31 2.89
C ALA A 715 40.04 5.75 2.59
N MET A 716 40.04 6.64 3.60
CA MET A 716 40.46 8.04 3.43
C MET A 716 41.93 8.18 3.07
N TYR A 717 42.81 7.32 3.61
CA TYR A 717 44.21 7.28 3.23
C TYR A 717 44.36 7.01 1.73
N TRP A 718 43.72 5.96 1.20
CA TRP A 718 43.81 5.61 -0.22
C TRP A 718 43.12 6.60 -1.15
N TYR A 719 41.99 7.20 -0.74
CA TYR A 719 41.40 8.30 -1.51
C TYR A 719 42.35 9.49 -1.63
N LYS A 720 43.11 9.83 -0.59
CA LYS A 720 44.10 10.92 -0.64
C LYS A 720 45.27 10.59 -1.57
N GLN A 721 45.75 9.35 -1.58
CA GLN A 721 46.86 8.91 -2.44
C GLN A 721 46.50 8.86 -3.93
N ALA A 722 45.25 8.53 -4.27
CA ALA A 722 44.78 8.49 -5.66
C ALA A 722 44.95 9.84 -6.37
N ARG A 723 45.29 9.84 -7.66
CA ARG A 723 45.24 11.05 -8.48
C ARG A 723 43.77 11.47 -8.69
N SER A 724 43.57 12.75 -9.02
CA SER A 724 42.24 13.32 -9.27
C SER A 724 41.52 12.54 -10.38
N ASN A 725 40.36 11.96 -10.05
CA ASN A 725 39.47 11.26 -10.97
C ASN A 725 38.01 11.55 -10.62
N PRO A 726 37.04 11.31 -11.53
CA PRO A 726 35.65 11.72 -11.33
C PRO A 726 35.01 11.10 -10.08
N VAL A 727 35.30 9.83 -9.80
CA VAL A 727 34.74 9.10 -8.66
C VAL A 727 35.33 9.60 -7.35
N LYS A 728 36.67 9.68 -7.23
CA LYS A 728 37.34 10.25 -6.05
C LYS A 728 36.83 11.66 -5.75
N ASN A 729 36.79 12.52 -6.77
CA ASN A 729 36.39 13.91 -6.63
C ASN A 729 34.93 14.02 -6.16
N PHE A 730 34.05 13.17 -6.67
CA PHE A 730 32.67 13.09 -6.19
C PHE A 730 32.57 12.64 -4.73
N ILE A 731 33.25 11.56 -4.36
CA ILE A 731 33.19 10.98 -3.01
C ILE A 731 33.73 11.97 -1.99
N LEU A 732 34.97 12.44 -2.17
CA LEU A 732 35.58 13.41 -1.28
C LEU A 732 34.84 14.75 -1.29
N GLY A 733 34.38 15.21 -2.45
CA GLY A 733 33.60 16.44 -2.57
C GLY A 733 32.30 16.38 -1.75
N THR A 734 31.63 15.23 -1.76
CA THR A 734 30.44 14.99 -0.94
C THR A 734 30.79 14.94 0.55
N TYR A 735 31.84 14.22 0.94
CA TYR A 735 32.25 14.12 2.35
C TYR A 735 32.74 15.42 2.96
N TYR A 736 33.50 16.23 2.22
CA TYR A 736 33.87 17.58 2.67
C TYR A 736 32.64 18.48 2.81
N SER A 737 31.64 18.31 1.95
CA SER A 737 30.40 19.09 2.03
C SER A 737 29.54 18.70 3.23
N GLU A 738 29.44 17.40 3.53
CA GLU A 738 28.66 16.88 4.67
C GLU A 738 29.41 16.91 6.01
N GLY A 739 30.74 17.03 6.02
CA GLY A 739 31.56 16.85 7.22
C GLY A 739 31.58 15.40 7.74
N LYS A 740 31.34 14.42 6.87
CA LYS A 740 31.39 12.97 7.21
C LYS A 740 32.80 12.44 7.05
N GLU A 741 33.34 11.74 8.05
CA GLU A 741 34.70 11.16 8.10
C GLU A 741 35.87 12.18 8.06
N ILE A 742 35.61 13.41 7.61
CA ILE A 742 36.55 14.53 7.51
C ILE A 742 35.88 15.83 7.96
N GLY A 743 36.66 16.87 8.29
CA GLY A 743 36.14 18.18 8.68
C GLY A 743 35.35 18.83 7.54
N GLN A 744 34.24 19.49 7.87
CA GLN A 744 33.38 20.16 6.89
C GLN A 744 34.13 21.32 6.21
N ASN A 745 34.19 21.29 4.89
CA ASN A 745 34.77 22.34 4.05
C ASN A 745 33.94 22.47 2.75
N LEU A 746 32.98 23.39 2.74
CA LEU A 746 32.06 23.59 1.62
C LEU A 746 32.78 24.06 0.34
N VAL A 747 33.81 24.89 0.47
CA VAL A 747 34.56 25.43 -0.69
C VAL A 747 35.33 24.31 -1.39
N GLU A 748 36.06 23.51 -0.63
CA GLU A 748 36.78 22.35 -1.15
C GLU A 748 35.83 21.28 -1.69
N GLY A 749 34.73 21.04 -0.97
CA GLY A 749 33.65 20.13 -1.38
C GLY A 749 33.07 20.49 -2.75
N GLN A 750 32.68 21.76 -2.95
CA GLN A 750 32.17 22.27 -4.22
C GLN A 750 33.20 22.20 -5.35
N ALA A 751 34.46 22.59 -5.09
CA ALA A 751 35.50 22.55 -6.11
C ALA A 751 35.76 21.12 -6.62
N LEU A 752 35.72 20.12 -5.73
CA LEU A 752 35.85 18.71 -6.10
C LEU A 752 34.61 18.21 -6.86
N LEU A 753 33.40 18.56 -6.41
CA LEU A 753 32.17 18.22 -7.13
C LEU A 753 32.13 18.84 -8.53
N GLN A 754 32.57 20.09 -8.69
CA GLN A 754 32.69 20.75 -10.00
C GLN A 754 33.66 20.02 -10.92
N LYS A 755 34.82 19.57 -10.41
CA LYS A 755 35.76 18.76 -11.22
C LYS A 755 35.14 17.44 -11.67
N ALA A 756 34.39 16.77 -10.80
CA ALA A 756 33.69 15.55 -11.15
C ALA A 756 32.53 15.79 -12.16
N ALA A 757 31.82 16.90 -12.01
CA ALA A 757 30.78 17.35 -12.94
C ALA A 757 31.34 17.69 -14.33
N GLN A 758 32.49 18.36 -14.40
CA GLN A 758 33.21 18.64 -15.67
C GLN A 758 33.59 17.34 -16.40
N ALA A 759 33.88 16.28 -15.65
CA ALA A 759 34.09 14.95 -16.19
C ALA A 759 32.79 14.19 -16.52
N LYS A 760 31.64 14.88 -16.55
CA LYS A 760 30.31 14.35 -16.88
C LYS A 760 29.83 13.24 -15.94
N PHE A 761 30.23 13.25 -14.67
CA PHE A 761 29.72 12.31 -13.68
C PHE A 761 28.37 12.77 -13.11
N ALA A 762 27.28 12.14 -13.53
CA ALA A 762 25.90 12.60 -13.29
C ALA A 762 25.51 12.77 -11.81
N TYR A 763 26.11 12.01 -10.88
CA TYR A 763 25.87 12.18 -9.44
C TYR A 763 26.59 13.40 -8.85
N ALA A 764 27.69 13.84 -9.46
CA ALA A 764 28.37 15.06 -9.04
C ALA A 764 27.55 16.30 -9.38
N ASP A 765 26.95 16.36 -10.58
CA ASP A 765 26.01 17.43 -10.93
C ASP A 765 24.80 17.45 -9.99
N TYR A 766 24.26 16.28 -9.63
CA TYR A 766 23.15 16.20 -8.68
C TYR A 766 23.51 16.74 -7.29
N ASN A 767 24.65 16.33 -6.73
CA ASN A 767 25.11 16.82 -5.43
C ASN A 767 25.47 18.30 -5.48
N LEU A 768 26.10 18.76 -6.56
CA LEU A 768 26.40 20.17 -6.78
C LEU A 768 25.12 21.01 -6.81
N ALA A 769 24.09 20.58 -7.55
CA ALA A 769 22.79 21.27 -7.59
C ALA A 769 22.12 21.36 -6.21
N ILE A 770 22.23 20.33 -5.38
CA ILE A 770 21.69 20.38 -4.01
C ILE A 770 22.44 21.41 -3.15
N LEU A 771 23.77 21.48 -3.28
CA LEU A 771 24.56 22.49 -2.57
C LEU A 771 24.24 23.91 -3.07
N GLU A 772 24.09 24.10 -4.39
CA GLU A 772 23.66 25.36 -5.00
C GLU A 772 22.30 25.79 -4.44
N HIS A 773 21.34 24.88 -4.33
CA HIS A 773 20.04 25.14 -3.71
C HIS A 773 20.15 25.53 -2.23
N GLN A 774 20.99 24.83 -1.45
CA GLN A 774 21.25 25.16 -0.04
C GLN A 774 21.88 26.54 0.15
N LEU A 775 22.66 27.00 -0.82
CA LEU A 775 23.28 28.33 -0.86
C LEU A 775 22.42 29.40 -1.54
N HIS A 776 21.17 29.07 -1.90
CA HIS A 776 20.24 29.96 -2.60
C HIS A 776 20.75 30.47 -3.98
N GLN A 777 21.48 29.62 -4.70
CA GLN A 777 21.96 29.86 -6.07
C GLN A 777 21.07 29.17 -7.12
N ASP A 778 21.25 29.50 -8.40
CA ASP A 778 20.54 28.80 -9.50
C ASP A 778 21.06 27.37 -9.62
N PHE A 779 20.21 26.41 -9.24
CA PHE A 779 20.52 24.98 -9.23
C PHE A 779 19.82 24.21 -10.36
N LEU A 780 18.79 24.79 -11.00
CA LEU A 780 17.95 24.08 -11.96
C LEU A 780 18.72 23.72 -13.23
N THR A 781 19.65 24.57 -13.65
CA THR A 781 20.54 24.34 -14.79
C THR A 781 21.46 23.16 -14.55
N THR A 782 22.14 23.12 -13.40
CA THR A 782 22.99 22.00 -12.98
C THR A 782 22.17 20.73 -12.77
N LEU A 783 20.98 20.81 -12.18
CA LEU A 783 20.09 19.68 -11.97
C LEU A 783 19.60 19.08 -13.29
N ASN A 784 19.28 19.94 -14.28
CA ASN A 784 18.91 19.50 -15.61
C ASN A 784 20.09 18.79 -16.32
N ARG A 785 21.32 19.31 -16.18
CA ARG A 785 22.52 18.64 -16.69
C ARG A 785 22.68 17.23 -16.09
N ALA A 786 22.49 17.07 -14.78
CA ALA A 786 22.50 15.76 -14.14
C ALA A 786 21.46 14.80 -14.76
N ARG A 787 20.24 15.30 -15.01
CA ARG A 787 19.15 14.54 -15.65
C ARG A 787 19.51 14.11 -17.07
N GLU A 788 20.06 15.00 -17.87
CA GLU A 788 20.49 14.73 -19.26
C GLU A 788 21.62 13.68 -19.33
N LEU A 789 22.49 13.66 -18.31
CA LEU A 789 23.51 12.61 -18.13
C LEU A 789 22.93 11.28 -17.61
N GLY A 790 21.63 11.18 -17.39
CA GLY A 790 20.92 9.95 -17.01
C GLY A 790 20.65 9.79 -15.51
N ASN A 791 20.84 10.82 -14.68
CA ASN A 791 20.54 10.73 -13.25
C ASN A 791 19.01 10.76 -12.99
N THR A 792 18.45 9.61 -12.60
CA THR A 792 17.02 9.45 -12.30
C THR A 792 16.57 10.29 -11.11
N LYS A 793 17.40 10.39 -10.05
CA LYS A 793 17.08 11.19 -8.85
C LYS A 793 16.98 12.68 -9.18
N ALA A 794 17.85 13.17 -10.06
CA ALA A 794 17.81 14.55 -10.52
C ALA A 794 16.50 14.87 -11.25
N GLY A 795 16.09 13.99 -12.18
CA GLY A 795 14.83 14.14 -12.91
C GLY A 795 13.61 14.14 -12.00
N LEU A 796 13.51 13.19 -11.07
CA LEU A 796 12.39 13.12 -10.12
C LEU A 796 12.36 14.35 -9.19
N LEU A 797 13.51 14.79 -8.67
CA LEU A 797 13.61 15.99 -7.82
C LEU A 797 13.17 17.25 -8.58
N MET A 798 13.60 17.40 -9.83
CA MET A 798 13.23 18.53 -10.69
C MET A 798 11.72 18.56 -10.94
N ALA A 799 11.12 17.42 -11.25
CA ALA A 799 9.68 17.31 -11.49
C ALA A 799 8.86 17.55 -10.20
N ASP A 800 9.33 17.09 -9.04
CA ASP A 800 8.74 17.41 -7.73
C ASP A 800 8.81 18.90 -7.44
N TYR A 801 9.96 19.53 -7.70
CA TYR A 801 10.16 20.95 -7.47
C TYR A 801 9.19 21.79 -8.31
N TYR A 802 9.04 21.47 -9.59
CA TYR A 802 8.07 22.12 -10.47
C TYR A 802 6.63 21.96 -9.97
N LEU A 803 6.23 20.77 -9.53
CA LEU A 803 4.87 20.57 -9.04
C LEU A 803 4.65 21.03 -7.60
N HIS A 804 5.68 21.27 -6.80
CA HIS A 804 5.55 21.79 -5.46
C HIS A 804 5.39 23.31 -5.42
N GLN A 805 6.16 24.05 -6.25
CA GLN A 805 6.24 25.51 -6.18
C GLN A 805 5.63 26.24 -7.38
N ALA A 806 5.37 25.58 -8.51
CA ALA A 806 4.87 26.25 -9.71
C ALA A 806 3.36 26.05 -9.90
N ASP A 807 2.66 27.15 -10.19
CA ASP A 807 1.35 27.16 -10.85
C ASP A 807 1.47 27.47 -12.35
N SER A 808 2.70 27.47 -12.88
CA SER A 808 2.98 27.68 -14.30
C SER A 808 2.62 26.43 -15.12
N PRO A 809 1.74 26.55 -16.14
CA PRO A 809 1.38 25.43 -17.02
C PRO A 809 2.60 24.79 -17.70
N GLN A 810 3.63 25.58 -18.02
CA GLN A 810 4.84 25.08 -18.68
C GLN A 810 5.62 24.14 -17.77
N ASN A 811 5.85 24.53 -16.51
CA ASN A 811 6.57 23.70 -15.55
C ASN A 811 5.79 22.41 -15.22
N MET A 812 4.46 22.47 -15.20
CA MET A 812 3.59 21.30 -15.02
C MET A 812 3.67 20.33 -16.20
N GLN A 813 3.73 20.84 -17.43
CA GLN A 813 3.93 20.04 -18.65
C GLN A 813 5.33 19.41 -18.70
N GLU A 814 6.36 20.15 -18.32
CA GLU A 814 7.72 19.62 -18.21
C GLU A 814 7.80 18.52 -17.13
N ALA A 815 7.20 18.73 -15.96
CA ALA A 815 7.12 17.72 -14.91
C ALA A 815 6.39 16.46 -15.38
N GLN A 816 5.26 16.61 -16.08
CA GLN A 816 4.53 15.50 -16.68
C GLN A 816 5.42 14.71 -17.65
N THR A 817 6.13 15.39 -18.54
CA THR A 817 7.05 14.76 -19.52
C THR A 817 8.16 13.97 -18.82
N ILE A 818 8.73 14.53 -17.75
CA ILE A 818 9.76 13.86 -16.95
C ILE A 818 9.18 12.61 -16.27
N TYR A 819 8.00 12.72 -15.63
CA TYR A 819 7.37 11.56 -15.00
C TYR A 819 6.97 10.49 -16.02
N GLN A 820 6.45 10.87 -17.19
CA GLN A 820 6.10 9.95 -18.26
C GLN A 820 7.30 9.08 -18.66
N ASN A 821 8.45 9.70 -18.93
CA ASN A 821 9.68 9.00 -19.30
C ASN A 821 10.12 7.97 -18.24
N PHE A 822 10.05 8.31 -16.95
CA PHE A 822 10.40 7.36 -15.88
C PHE A 822 9.31 6.31 -15.64
N ALA A 823 8.03 6.67 -15.77
CA ALA A 823 6.91 5.76 -15.62
C ALA A 823 6.91 4.67 -16.71
N ASP A 824 7.24 5.04 -17.95
CA ASP A 824 7.39 4.13 -19.09
C ASP A 824 8.56 3.14 -18.89
N LYS A 825 9.57 3.55 -18.12
CA LYS A 825 10.69 2.68 -17.67
C LYS A 825 10.37 1.84 -16.43
N GLY A 826 9.15 1.94 -15.91
CA GLY A 826 8.68 1.15 -14.77
C GLY A 826 8.90 1.78 -13.39
N ASP A 827 9.35 3.03 -13.27
CA ASP A 827 9.56 3.66 -11.96
C ASP A 827 8.23 3.87 -11.22
N LYS A 828 8.05 3.16 -10.10
CA LYS A 828 6.81 3.19 -9.31
C LYS A 828 6.47 4.55 -8.69
N GLN A 829 7.47 5.40 -8.41
CA GLN A 829 7.22 6.73 -7.86
C GLN A 829 6.75 7.69 -8.94
N ALA A 830 7.35 7.60 -10.13
CA ALA A 830 6.90 8.34 -11.31
C ALA A 830 5.47 7.93 -11.70
N GLN A 831 5.16 6.63 -11.72
CA GLN A 831 3.81 6.11 -11.99
C GLN A 831 2.78 6.64 -10.98
N LEU A 832 3.06 6.60 -9.67
CA LEU A 832 2.20 7.21 -8.64
C LEU A 832 1.94 8.70 -8.95
N LYS A 833 3.01 9.46 -9.15
CA LYS A 833 2.97 10.92 -9.29
C LYS A 833 2.27 11.35 -10.57
N LEU A 834 2.44 10.59 -11.64
CA LEU A 834 1.75 10.77 -12.91
C LEU A 834 0.26 10.43 -12.79
N GLY A 835 -0.09 9.35 -12.07
CA GLY A 835 -1.48 9.00 -11.77
C GLY A 835 -2.21 10.13 -11.02
N TYR A 836 -1.56 10.74 -10.03
CA TYR A 836 -2.13 11.87 -9.27
C TYR A 836 -2.31 13.12 -10.12
N LEU A 837 -1.38 13.38 -11.03
CA LEU A 837 -1.45 14.50 -11.96
C LEU A 837 -2.65 14.37 -12.91
N TYR A 838 -2.90 13.16 -13.45
CA TYR A 838 -4.08 12.89 -14.28
C TYR A 838 -5.39 12.90 -13.49
N GLU A 839 -5.41 12.39 -12.25
CA GLU A 839 -6.62 12.39 -11.41
C GLU A 839 -7.11 13.81 -11.11
N HIS A 840 -6.18 14.74 -10.90
CA HIS A 840 -6.49 16.12 -10.50
C HIS A 840 -6.41 17.13 -11.66
N GLY A 841 -6.05 16.69 -12.87
CA GLY A 841 -5.90 17.57 -14.03
C GLY A 841 -4.85 18.66 -13.84
N LEU A 842 -3.74 18.36 -13.14
CA LEU A 842 -2.76 19.40 -12.77
C LEU A 842 -1.97 19.95 -13.97
N SER A 843 -1.89 19.22 -15.09
CA SER A 843 -1.23 19.68 -16.31
C SER A 843 -2.16 19.66 -17.53
N GLY A 844 -3.49 19.58 -17.34
CA GLY A 844 -4.44 19.47 -18.44
C GLY A 844 -5.82 19.04 -17.95
N GLU A 845 -6.54 18.25 -18.74
CA GLU A 845 -7.85 17.74 -18.34
C GLU A 845 -7.74 16.54 -17.40
N VAL A 846 -8.73 16.40 -16.51
CA VAL A 846 -8.86 15.25 -15.61
C VAL A 846 -9.06 13.97 -16.44
N ASN A 847 -8.26 12.94 -16.17
CA ASN A 847 -8.35 11.65 -16.84
C ASN A 847 -8.26 10.48 -15.86
N PHE A 848 -9.42 9.98 -15.43
CA PHE A 848 -9.50 8.88 -14.46
C PHE A 848 -9.02 7.53 -15.01
N ASN A 849 -9.11 7.28 -16.32
CA ASN A 849 -8.64 6.03 -16.91
C ASN A 849 -7.11 5.95 -16.90
N LEU A 850 -6.42 7.05 -17.26
CA LEU A 850 -4.96 7.12 -17.15
C LEU A 850 -4.50 7.11 -15.69
N ALA A 851 -5.20 7.83 -14.81
CA ALA A 851 -4.92 7.77 -13.38
C ALA A 851 -5.02 6.33 -12.83
N GLN A 852 -6.10 5.62 -13.15
CA GLN A 852 -6.28 4.21 -12.79
C GLN A 852 -5.15 3.34 -13.35
N HIS A 853 -4.77 3.51 -14.62
CA HIS A 853 -3.70 2.74 -15.25
C HIS A 853 -2.37 2.89 -14.50
N TYR A 854 -1.92 4.13 -14.28
CA TYR A 854 -0.64 4.37 -13.59
C TYR A 854 -0.66 4.01 -12.10
N TYR A 855 -1.77 4.26 -11.41
CA TYR A 855 -1.90 3.78 -10.03
C TYR A 855 -1.89 2.26 -9.94
N THR A 856 -2.48 1.55 -10.91
CA THR A 856 -2.45 0.07 -10.93
C THR A 856 -1.02 -0.43 -11.12
N LEU A 857 -0.27 0.11 -12.08
CA LEU A 857 1.14 -0.24 -12.30
C LEU A 857 2.00 -0.02 -11.05
N ALA A 858 1.83 1.11 -10.36
CA ALA A 858 2.54 1.41 -9.13
C ALA A 858 2.09 0.51 -7.96
N ALA A 859 0.78 0.26 -7.85
CA ALA A 859 0.19 -0.55 -6.78
C ALA A 859 0.62 -2.02 -6.83
N GLU A 860 0.76 -2.59 -8.04
CA GLU A 860 1.27 -3.94 -8.27
C GLU A 860 2.75 -4.09 -7.88
N GLN A 861 3.51 -3.00 -7.91
CA GLN A 861 4.88 -2.92 -7.38
C GLN A 861 4.95 -2.63 -5.87
N ASN A 862 3.86 -2.86 -5.13
CA ASN A 862 3.71 -2.61 -3.70
C ASN A 862 3.98 -1.14 -3.29
N GLN A 863 3.61 -0.17 -4.13
CA GLN A 863 3.60 1.24 -3.74
C GLN A 863 2.32 1.55 -2.93
N ALA A 864 2.47 1.74 -1.61
CA ALA A 864 1.34 1.85 -0.68
C ALA A 864 0.45 3.11 -0.87
N GLN A 865 1.00 4.25 -1.27
CA GLN A 865 0.22 5.45 -1.58
C GLN A 865 -0.60 5.28 -2.87
N ALA A 866 -0.08 4.57 -3.87
CA ALA A 866 -0.82 4.26 -5.10
C ALA A 866 -1.97 3.29 -4.83
N GLN A 867 -1.73 2.26 -3.99
CA GLN A 867 -2.78 1.37 -3.50
C GLN A 867 -3.90 2.16 -2.78
N TYR A 868 -3.52 3.09 -1.89
CA TYR A 868 -4.48 3.99 -1.25
C TYR A 868 -5.27 4.84 -2.26
N LEU A 869 -4.59 5.53 -3.19
CA LEU A 869 -5.27 6.41 -4.16
C LEU A 869 -6.18 5.63 -5.11
N LEU A 870 -5.76 4.44 -5.53
CA LEU A 870 -6.60 3.54 -6.33
C LEU A 870 -7.84 3.08 -5.54
N GLY A 871 -7.66 2.71 -4.27
CA GLY A 871 -8.78 2.40 -3.38
C GLY A 871 -9.74 3.59 -3.20
N HIS A 872 -9.19 4.80 -3.09
CA HIS A 872 -9.94 6.05 -2.99
C HIS A 872 -10.75 6.34 -4.26
N MET A 873 -10.19 6.12 -5.45
CA MET A 873 -10.94 6.24 -6.71
C MET A 873 -12.12 5.26 -6.77
N TYR A 874 -11.94 4.02 -6.30
CA TYR A 874 -13.03 3.05 -6.19
C TYR A 874 -14.08 3.46 -5.14
N GLN A 875 -13.67 3.98 -3.99
CA GLN A 875 -14.59 4.49 -2.94
C GLN A 875 -15.45 5.64 -3.47
N LEU A 876 -14.89 6.53 -4.28
CA LEU A 876 -15.62 7.67 -4.83
C LEU A 876 -16.47 7.30 -6.05
N GLY A 877 -16.17 6.20 -6.73
CA GLY A 877 -16.81 5.80 -7.97
C GLY A 877 -16.28 6.55 -9.20
N ARG A 878 -15.04 7.05 -9.16
CA ARG A 878 -14.42 7.81 -10.26
C ARG A 878 -14.11 6.97 -11.50
N ILE A 879 -14.17 5.64 -11.38
CA ILE A 879 -13.89 4.68 -12.47
C ILE A 879 -15.20 4.15 -13.08
N GLU A 880 -16.03 3.51 -12.26
CA GLU A 880 -17.25 2.80 -12.72
C GLU A 880 -18.53 3.66 -12.57
N ARG A 881 -18.40 4.98 -12.31
CA ARG A 881 -19.48 5.94 -11.97
C ARG A 881 -20.21 5.67 -10.65
N GLU A 882 -20.11 4.46 -10.12
CA GLU A 882 -20.58 4.08 -8.78
C GLU A 882 -19.44 3.59 -7.88
N PRO A 883 -19.54 3.75 -6.54
CA PRO A 883 -18.56 3.24 -5.61
C PRO A 883 -18.41 1.71 -5.68
N ASN A 884 -17.17 1.24 -5.76
CA ASN A 884 -16.84 -0.17 -5.63
C ASN A 884 -16.11 -0.41 -4.31
N TYR A 885 -16.87 -0.46 -3.21
CA TYR A 885 -16.30 -0.59 -1.85
C TYR A 885 -15.50 -1.89 -1.67
N SER A 886 -15.87 -2.98 -2.35
CA SER A 886 -15.11 -4.24 -2.30
C SER A 886 -13.69 -4.08 -2.86
N LYS A 887 -13.53 -3.39 -4.00
CA LYS A 887 -12.20 -3.06 -4.55
C LYS A 887 -11.47 -2.03 -3.70
N ALA A 888 -12.18 -1.05 -3.13
CA ALA A 888 -11.58 -0.07 -2.21
C ALA A 888 -10.97 -0.76 -0.99
N VAL A 889 -11.74 -1.61 -0.31
CA VAL A 889 -11.29 -2.41 0.85
C VAL A 889 -10.10 -3.30 0.48
N TYR A 890 -10.14 -3.98 -0.67
CA TYR A 890 -9.02 -4.80 -1.14
C TYR A 890 -7.69 -4.03 -1.22
N TRP A 891 -7.71 -2.84 -1.81
CA TRP A 891 -6.50 -2.03 -1.95
C TRP A 891 -6.07 -1.37 -0.64
N TYR A 892 -7.02 -0.92 0.18
CA TYR A 892 -6.70 -0.39 1.51
C TYR A 892 -6.08 -1.44 2.43
N GLU A 893 -6.57 -2.68 2.40
CA GLU A 893 -6.02 -3.80 3.17
C GLU A 893 -4.54 -4.09 2.83
N LYS A 894 -4.16 -3.96 1.55
CA LYS A 894 -2.75 -4.09 1.14
C LYS A 894 -1.88 -2.93 1.63
N ALA A 895 -2.42 -1.72 1.66
CA ALA A 895 -1.67 -0.51 1.98
C ALA A 895 -1.59 -0.19 3.47
N LYS A 896 -2.52 -0.70 4.29
CA LYS A 896 -2.77 -0.21 5.67
C LYS A 896 -1.58 -0.26 6.63
N TYR A 897 -0.60 -1.13 6.40
CA TYR A 897 0.60 -1.24 7.25
C TYR A 897 1.73 -0.28 6.85
N GLN A 898 1.68 0.27 5.63
CA GLN A 898 2.70 1.18 5.09
C GLN A 898 2.14 2.59 4.81
N CYS A 899 0.82 2.75 4.84
CA CYS A 899 0.12 4.01 4.62
C CYS A 899 -1.02 4.18 5.63
N ALA A 900 -0.81 5.06 6.62
CA ALA A 900 -1.79 5.31 7.68
C ALA A 900 -3.15 5.79 7.15
N LYS A 901 -3.16 6.54 6.03
CA LYS A 901 -4.38 7.01 5.37
C LYS A 901 -5.24 5.86 4.81
N ALA A 902 -4.62 4.75 4.41
CA ALA A 902 -5.36 3.55 4.00
C ALA A 902 -6.04 2.86 5.19
N ALA A 903 -5.33 2.75 6.32
CA ALA A 903 -5.93 2.25 7.56
C ALA A 903 -7.09 3.16 8.04
N LEU A 904 -6.91 4.48 7.98
CA LEU A 904 -7.96 5.47 8.28
C LEU A 904 -9.18 5.30 7.36
N ALA A 905 -8.96 5.22 6.03
CA ALA A 905 -10.04 5.07 5.05
C ALA A 905 -10.78 3.74 5.21
N LEU A 906 -10.06 2.67 5.53
CA LEU A 906 -10.65 1.38 5.86
C LEU A 906 -11.50 1.46 7.14
N GLY A 907 -10.99 2.12 8.19
CA GLY A 907 -11.75 2.40 9.41
C GLY A 907 -13.04 3.18 9.14
N PHE A 908 -12.96 4.19 8.26
CA PHE A 908 -14.11 4.98 7.84
C PHE A 908 -15.16 4.14 7.09
N ILE A 909 -14.75 3.26 6.16
CA ILE A 909 -15.67 2.34 5.47
C ILE A 909 -16.32 1.38 6.48
N ASN A 910 -15.52 0.81 7.39
CA ASN A 910 -16.02 -0.08 8.43
C ASN A 910 -17.07 0.61 9.31
N GLU A 911 -16.84 1.87 9.69
CA GLU A 911 -17.78 2.64 10.52
C GLU A 911 -19.05 3.05 9.77
N THR A 912 -18.92 3.59 8.55
CA THR A 912 -20.01 4.34 7.88
C THR A 912 -20.80 3.53 6.86
N ILE A 913 -20.19 2.48 6.30
CA ILE A 913 -20.79 1.63 5.26
C ILE A 913 -21.10 0.24 5.82
N GLU A 914 -20.11 -0.42 6.44
CA GLU A 914 -20.29 -1.79 6.97
C GLU A 914 -20.98 -1.81 8.35
N ASN A 915 -20.95 -0.69 9.07
CA ASN A 915 -21.43 -0.57 10.44
C ASN A 915 -20.75 -1.57 11.41
N ASP A 916 -19.48 -1.88 11.17
CA ASP A 916 -18.62 -2.75 11.97
C ASP A 916 -17.62 -1.91 12.79
N TYR A 917 -18.08 -1.43 13.94
CA TYR A 917 -17.28 -0.56 14.80
C TYR A 917 -16.07 -1.26 15.42
N ALA A 918 -16.10 -2.59 15.58
CA ALA A 918 -14.96 -3.34 16.10
C ALA A 918 -13.79 -3.27 15.11
N LYS A 919 -14.05 -3.55 13.83
CA LYS A 919 -13.05 -3.39 12.77
C LYS A 919 -12.67 -1.93 12.54
N ALA A 920 -13.63 -1.00 12.66
CA ALA A 920 -13.33 0.42 12.54
C ALA A 920 -12.30 0.86 13.59
N ARG A 921 -12.52 0.49 14.85
CA ARG A 921 -11.61 0.74 15.97
C ARG A 921 -10.21 0.14 15.72
N GLU A 922 -10.13 -1.13 15.32
CA GLU A 922 -8.85 -1.79 15.02
C GLU A 922 -8.04 -1.02 13.95
N ASN A 923 -8.70 -0.60 12.87
CA ASN A 923 -8.05 0.11 11.78
C ASN A 923 -7.68 1.56 12.16
N TYR A 924 -8.52 2.26 12.92
CA TYR A 924 -8.16 3.57 13.46
C TYR A 924 -7.01 3.48 14.47
N GLU A 925 -6.96 2.45 15.33
CA GLU A 925 -5.83 2.22 16.24
C GLU A 925 -4.53 2.00 15.47
N LEU A 926 -4.58 1.21 14.38
CA LEU A 926 -3.44 1.01 13.50
C LEU A 926 -2.95 2.34 12.89
N ALA A 927 -3.85 3.14 12.33
CA ALA A 927 -3.52 4.43 11.74
C ALA A 927 -2.97 5.43 12.79
N ALA A 928 -3.58 5.49 13.97
CA ALA A 928 -3.16 6.37 15.06
C ALA A 928 -1.75 6.02 15.57
N LYS A 929 -1.42 4.72 15.71
CA LYS A 929 -0.08 4.22 16.04
C LYS A 929 0.96 4.59 14.99
N GLN A 930 0.57 4.67 13.72
CA GLN A 930 1.45 5.14 12.63
C GLN A 930 1.61 6.66 12.58
N GLY A 931 0.98 7.41 13.47
CA GLY A 931 1.13 8.85 13.52
C GLY A 931 -0.04 9.64 12.94
N ASP A 932 -1.13 9.01 12.47
CA ASP A 932 -2.28 9.74 11.92
C ASP A 932 -3.11 10.43 13.01
N ALA A 933 -3.41 11.72 12.84
CA ALA A 933 -4.12 12.53 13.83
C ALA A 933 -5.66 12.42 13.70
N ALA A 934 -6.17 12.29 12.47
CA ALA A 934 -7.60 12.10 12.21
C ALA A 934 -8.07 10.73 12.74
N ALA A 935 -7.24 9.69 12.64
CA ALA A 935 -7.51 8.38 13.21
C ALA A 935 -7.61 8.42 14.74
N ALA A 936 -6.67 9.08 15.41
CA ALA A 936 -6.72 9.28 16.86
C ALA A 936 -7.97 10.07 17.27
N PHE A 937 -8.35 11.09 16.49
CA PHE A 937 -9.60 11.81 16.71
C PHE A 937 -10.84 10.90 16.54
N ASN A 938 -10.90 10.08 15.50
CA ASN A 938 -12.00 9.15 15.27
C ASN A 938 -12.12 8.08 16.36
N LEU A 939 -11.00 7.61 16.94
CA LEU A 939 -11.03 6.76 18.14
C LEU A 939 -11.65 7.49 19.32
N GLY A 940 -11.25 8.75 19.54
CA GLY A 940 -11.87 9.59 20.56
C GLY A 940 -13.40 9.63 20.43
N ILE A 941 -13.89 9.81 19.20
CA ILE A 941 -15.33 9.76 18.88
C ILE A 941 -15.93 8.40 19.19
N LEU A 942 -15.30 7.29 18.77
CA LEU A 942 -15.82 5.95 19.03
C LEU A 942 -16.01 5.69 20.53
N TYR A 943 -15.05 6.11 21.36
CA TYR A 943 -15.08 5.93 22.81
C TYR A 943 -16.03 6.90 23.53
N GLU A 944 -16.08 8.19 23.13
CA GLU A 944 -16.99 9.19 23.71
C GLU A 944 -18.46 8.82 23.48
N TYR A 945 -18.78 8.37 22.26
CA TYR A 945 -20.16 8.02 21.90
C TYR A 945 -20.51 6.55 22.17
N GLY A 946 -19.54 5.70 22.53
CA GLY A 946 -19.78 4.27 22.74
C GLY A 946 -20.22 3.55 21.46
N LYS A 947 -19.61 3.87 20.32
CA LYS A 947 -19.95 3.24 19.03
C LYS A 947 -19.41 1.81 19.01
N GLY A 948 -20.27 0.83 19.26
CA GLY A 948 -19.94 -0.61 19.26
C GLY A 948 -19.38 -1.16 20.58
N GLN A 949 -19.44 -0.35 21.64
CA GLN A 949 -19.02 -0.71 22.99
C GLN A 949 -19.64 0.25 24.01
N ALA A 950 -19.44 0.01 25.30
CA ALA A 950 -19.78 1.01 26.32
C ALA A 950 -18.92 2.28 26.16
N VAL A 951 -19.48 3.42 26.58
CA VAL A 951 -18.77 4.71 26.62
C VAL A 951 -17.56 4.60 27.54
N ASP A 952 -16.44 5.15 27.09
CA ASP A 952 -15.20 5.24 27.87
C ASP A 952 -14.58 6.64 27.69
N MET A 953 -14.92 7.55 28.60
CA MET A 953 -14.44 8.93 28.54
C MET A 953 -12.92 9.05 28.78
N ALA A 954 -12.33 8.12 29.54
CA ALA A 954 -10.89 8.13 29.80
C ALA A 954 -10.10 7.80 28.52
N GLN A 955 -10.53 6.77 27.79
CA GLN A 955 -9.98 6.46 26.47
C GLN A 955 -10.25 7.58 25.48
N ALA A 956 -11.46 8.16 25.47
CA ALA A 956 -11.77 9.28 24.59
C ALA A 956 -10.79 10.46 24.80
N LYS A 957 -10.58 10.86 26.06
CA LYS A 957 -9.65 11.93 26.44
C LYS A 957 -8.21 11.60 26.03
N TYR A 958 -7.75 10.37 26.27
CA TYR A 958 -6.42 9.92 25.85
C TYR A 958 -6.22 10.09 24.34
N TRP A 959 -7.15 9.60 23.52
CA TRP A 959 -7.03 9.67 22.07
C TRP A 959 -7.19 11.09 21.52
N TYR A 960 -8.04 11.91 22.13
CA TYR A 960 -8.10 13.35 21.82
C TYR A 960 -6.80 14.08 22.16
N GLN A 961 -6.14 13.73 23.27
CA GLN A 961 -4.81 14.29 23.58
C GLN A 961 -3.78 13.92 22.51
N GLN A 962 -3.72 12.65 22.09
CA GLN A 962 -2.79 12.21 21.03
C GLN A 962 -3.00 12.95 19.70
N ALA A 963 -4.26 13.22 19.34
CA ALA A 963 -4.59 14.03 18.15
C ALA A 963 -4.26 15.51 18.36
N ALA A 964 -4.53 16.06 19.55
CA ALA A 964 -4.25 17.44 19.91
C ALA A 964 -2.75 17.77 19.93
N ASP A 965 -1.89 16.84 20.36
CA ASP A 965 -0.43 16.99 20.34
C ASP A 965 0.10 17.15 18.90
N LYS A 966 -0.58 16.52 17.94
CA LYS A 966 -0.35 16.69 16.49
C LYS A 966 -1.08 17.91 15.91
N LYS A 967 -1.58 18.79 16.79
CA LYS A 967 -2.27 20.05 16.47
C LYS A 967 -3.58 19.85 15.68
N HIS A 968 -4.25 18.70 15.85
CA HIS A 968 -5.56 18.44 15.23
C HIS A 968 -6.63 19.37 15.81
N ALA A 969 -7.18 20.25 14.98
CA ALA A 969 -7.99 21.37 15.43
C ALA A 969 -9.31 20.94 16.11
N GLN A 970 -9.97 19.88 15.63
CA GLN A 970 -11.18 19.38 16.27
C GLN A 970 -10.87 18.68 17.60
N ALA A 971 -9.78 17.91 17.67
CA ALA A 971 -9.40 17.23 18.90
C ALA A 971 -9.06 18.22 20.02
N LEU A 972 -8.40 19.34 19.69
CA LEU A 972 -8.16 20.45 20.62
C LEU A 972 -9.47 21.00 21.21
N THR A 973 -10.50 21.19 20.39
CA THR A 973 -11.83 21.66 20.83
C THR A 973 -12.52 20.62 21.73
N HIS A 974 -12.49 19.34 21.37
CA HIS A 974 -13.11 18.27 22.17
C HIS A 974 -12.40 18.06 23.51
N LEU A 975 -11.07 18.09 23.51
CA LEU A 975 -10.29 18.04 24.74
C LEU A 975 -10.59 19.24 25.66
N ALA A 976 -10.78 20.44 25.09
CA ALA A 976 -11.19 21.62 25.85
C ALA A 976 -12.60 21.45 26.47
N ASN A 977 -13.55 20.88 25.72
CA ASN A 977 -14.90 20.57 26.23
C ASN A 977 -14.83 19.58 27.40
N LEU A 978 -14.12 18.47 27.23
CA LEU A 978 -13.96 17.45 28.29
C LEU A 978 -13.30 18.02 29.54
N ASN A 979 -12.29 18.89 29.39
CA ASN A 979 -11.66 19.55 30.53
C ASN A 979 -12.61 20.46 31.30
N LEU A 980 -13.58 21.10 30.63
CA LEU A 980 -14.63 21.88 31.29
C LEU A 980 -15.64 20.98 32.00
N GLU A 981 -16.07 19.89 31.35
CA GLU A 981 -17.03 18.93 31.92
C GLU A 981 -16.47 18.24 33.16
N ASP A 982 -15.21 17.80 33.12
CA ASP A 982 -14.52 17.14 34.25
C ASP A 982 -14.32 18.08 35.45
N ASN A 983 -14.09 19.37 35.22
CA ASN A 983 -13.68 20.31 36.26
C ASN A 983 -14.01 21.77 35.90
N GLN A 984 -14.81 22.44 36.73
CA GLN A 984 -15.25 23.83 36.52
C GLN A 984 -14.35 24.89 37.22
N THR A 985 -13.18 24.48 37.73
CA THR A 985 -12.22 25.40 38.36
C THR A 985 -11.73 26.49 37.39
N PRO A 986 -11.33 27.67 37.92
CA PRO A 986 -10.76 28.74 37.09
C PRO A 986 -9.58 28.28 36.23
N ASN A 987 -8.72 27.41 36.78
CA ASN A 987 -7.57 26.84 36.05
C ASN A 987 -8.02 25.96 34.87
N ALA A 988 -9.00 25.07 35.07
CA ALA A 988 -9.54 24.24 34.00
C ALA A 988 -10.18 25.08 32.89
N LYS A 989 -10.92 26.15 33.26
CA LYS A 989 -11.50 27.12 32.31
C LYS A 989 -10.44 27.87 31.51
N GLN A 990 -9.33 28.29 32.14
CA GLN A 990 -8.19 28.92 31.47
C GLN A 990 -7.47 27.96 30.52
N GLN A 991 -7.28 26.69 30.93
CA GLN A 991 -6.68 25.67 30.08
C GLN A 991 -7.56 25.37 28.85
N ALA A 992 -8.87 25.25 29.04
CA ALA A 992 -9.83 25.08 27.95
C ALA A 992 -9.82 26.29 26.99
N GLN A 993 -9.80 27.51 27.52
CA GLN A 993 -9.68 28.74 26.72
C GLN A 993 -8.39 28.74 25.87
N ALA A 994 -7.25 28.33 26.42
CA ALA A 994 -5.99 28.22 25.68
C ALA A 994 -6.06 27.17 24.56
N LEU A 995 -6.69 26.03 24.80
CA LEU A 995 -6.93 25.00 23.79
C LEU A 995 -7.85 25.50 22.67
N TYR A 996 -8.94 26.20 23.00
CA TYR A 996 -9.80 26.82 21.98
C TYR A 996 -9.07 27.88 21.17
N GLN A 997 -8.19 28.70 21.77
CA GLN A 997 -7.39 29.67 21.02
C GLN A 997 -6.46 28.99 20.01
N LYS A 998 -5.81 27.89 20.41
CA LYS A 998 -4.99 27.06 19.51
C LYS A 998 -5.83 26.52 18.36
N ALA A 999 -7.01 25.95 18.65
CA ALA A 999 -7.92 25.44 17.63
C ALA A 999 -8.44 26.54 16.69
N ALA A 1000 -8.81 27.70 17.21
CA ALA A 1000 -9.29 28.86 16.45
C ALA A 1000 -8.21 29.42 15.51
N SER A 1001 -6.94 29.44 15.92
CA SER A 1001 -5.82 29.84 15.04
C SER A 1001 -5.66 28.94 13.80
N ARG A 1002 -6.27 27.75 13.82
CA ARG A 1002 -6.32 26.78 12.71
C ARG A 1002 -7.66 26.79 11.98
N GLY A 1003 -8.49 27.81 12.18
CA GLY A 1003 -9.77 27.95 11.49
C GLY A 1003 -10.91 27.10 12.07
N ASN A 1004 -10.76 26.50 13.25
CA ASN A 1004 -11.85 25.71 13.84
C ASN A 1004 -13.01 26.62 14.26
N SER A 1005 -14.15 26.48 13.57
CA SER A 1005 -15.29 27.38 13.73
C SER A 1005 -16.08 27.16 15.03
N GLU A 1006 -16.11 25.93 15.56
CA GLU A 1006 -16.70 25.65 16.87
C GLU A 1006 -15.84 26.26 18.00
N ALA A 1007 -14.51 26.17 17.92
CA ALA A 1007 -13.63 26.83 18.89
C ALA A 1007 -13.78 28.36 18.88
N MET A 1008 -13.92 28.97 17.70
CA MET A 1008 -14.24 30.40 17.58
C MET A 1008 -15.59 30.71 18.24
N TYR A 1009 -16.62 29.90 18.01
CA TYR A 1009 -17.92 30.06 18.67
C TYR A 1009 -17.82 29.92 20.20
N GLN A 1010 -17.11 28.92 20.71
CA GLN A 1010 -16.91 28.72 22.16
C GLN A 1010 -16.14 29.88 22.80
N LEU A 1011 -15.12 30.44 22.13
CA LEU A 1011 -14.45 31.66 22.58
C LEU A 1011 -15.36 32.89 22.56
N GLY A 1012 -16.28 32.95 21.59
CA GLY A 1012 -17.34 33.96 21.55
C GLY A 1012 -18.27 33.85 22.76
N LEU A 1013 -18.71 32.63 23.08
CA LEU A 1013 -19.56 32.34 24.24
C LEU A 1013 -18.85 32.65 25.55
N MET A 1014 -17.59 32.22 25.72
CA MET A 1014 -16.75 32.54 26.88
C MET A 1014 -16.58 34.05 27.08
N ALA A 1015 -16.43 34.82 25.99
CA ALA A 1015 -16.35 36.28 26.05
C ALA A 1015 -17.71 36.94 26.34
N GLU A 1016 -18.81 36.37 25.86
CA GLU A 1016 -20.17 36.87 26.11
C GLU A 1016 -20.60 36.61 27.56
N THR A 1017 -20.25 35.46 28.13
CA THR A 1017 -20.60 35.07 29.50
C THR A 1017 -19.60 35.57 30.54
N GLY A 1018 -18.38 35.94 30.13
CA GLY A 1018 -17.32 36.31 31.06
C GLY A 1018 -16.82 35.10 31.85
N VAL A 1019 -16.49 34.01 31.16
CA VAL A 1019 -15.90 32.82 31.81
C VAL A 1019 -14.70 32.36 30.99
N PRO A 1020 -13.47 32.33 31.53
CA PRO A 1020 -13.06 32.71 32.90
C PRO A 1020 -12.76 34.21 33.09
N ASP A 1021 -12.82 35.03 32.04
CA ASP A 1021 -12.47 36.45 32.06
C ASP A 1021 -13.68 37.35 32.38
N LYS A 1022 -13.55 38.68 32.38
CA LYS A 1022 -14.73 39.58 32.44
C LYS A 1022 -15.52 39.56 31.13
N ILE A 1023 -16.84 39.79 31.22
CA ILE A 1023 -17.75 39.94 30.06
C ILE A 1023 -17.18 40.96 29.07
N ASN A 1024 -17.11 40.58 27.80
CA ASN A 1024 -16.59 41.40 26.72
C ASN A 1024 -17.34 41.16 25.40
N PHE A 1025 -18.44 41.88 25.21
CA PHE A 1025 -19.27 41.74 24.01
C PHE A 1025 -18.56 42.11 22.70
N LYS A 1026 -17.56 43.02 22.71
CA LYS A 1026 -16.77 43.34 21.51
C LYS A 1026 -15.94 42.14 21.06
N ARG A 1027 -15.32 41.43 22.01
CA ARG A 1027 -14.57 40.20 21.76
C ARG A 1027 -15.49 39.05 21.34
N ALA A 1028 -16.66 38.93 21.97
CA ALA A 1028 -17.69 37.97 21.58
C ALA A 1028 -18.14 38.18 20.13
N LEU A 1029 -18.48 39.42 19.75
CA LEU A 1029 -18.86 39.78 18.39
C LEU A 1029 -17.77 39.44 17.37
N LYS A 1030 -16.51 39.74 17.68
CA LYS A 1030 -15.36 39.42 16.81
C LYS A 1030 -15.29 37.92 16.54
N TYR A 1031 -15.34 37.09 17.58
CA TYR A 1031 -15.25 35.64 17.43
C TYR A 1031 -16.49 35.05 16.75
N TYR A 1032 -17.69 35.56 17.05
CA TYR A 1032 -18.90 35.12 16.36
C TYR A 1032 -18.89 35.47 14.87
N ARG A 1033 -18.39 36.66 14.48
CA ARG A 1033 -18.19 37.01 13.06
C ARG A 1033 -17.16 36.10 12.38
N GLN A 1034 -16.04 35.81 13.06
CA GLN A 1034 -15.04 34.86 12.55
C GLN A 1034 -15.63 33.46 12.36
N ALA A 1035 -16.40 32.98 13.33
CA ALA A 1035 -17.11 31.70 13.25
C ALA A 1035 -18.17 31.70 12.13
N GLN A 1036 -18.88 32.82 11.92
CA GLN A 1036 -19.81 33.02 10.81
C GLN A 1036 -19.11 32.96 9.45
N HIS A 1037 -17.96 33.61 9.28
CA HIS A 1037 -17.16 33.51 8.05
C HIS A 1037 -16.69 32.07 7.79
N ALA A 1038 -16.49 31.29 8.86
CA ALA A 1038 -16.26 29.84 8.78
C ALA A 1038 -17.55 29.00 8.78
N HIS A 1039 -18.68 29.60 8.38
CA HIS A 1039 -20.00 29.00 8.21
C HIS A 1039 -20.59 28.29 9.44
N HIS A 1040 -20.31 28.80 10.64
CA HIS A 1040 -20.84 28.24 11.88
C HIS A 1040 -22.30 28.65 12.16
N THR A 1041 -23.23 27.69 12.13
CA THR A 1041 -24.68 27.95 12.27
C THR A 1041 -25.07 28.51 13.64
N LYS A 1042 -24.48 28.01 14.74
CA LYS A 1042 -24.77 28.55 16.09
C LYS A 1042 -24.25 29.98 16.26
N ALA A 1043 -23.17 30.34 15.55
CA ALA A 1043 -22.65 31.70 15.61
C ALA A 1043 -23.57 32.69 14.88
N ASN A 1044 -24.16 32.28 13.75
CA ASN A 1044 -25.19 33.07 13.08
C ASN A 1044 -26.42 33.30 13.97
N LEU A 1045 -26.86 32.28 14.71
CA LEU A 1045 -27.96 32.42 15.69
C LEU A 1045 -27.59 33.37 16.83
N ALA A 1046 -26.38 33.26 17.38
CA ALA A 1046 -25.90 34.16 18.44
C ALA A 1046 -25.83 35.61 17.93
N LEU A 1047 -25.31 35.84 16.72
CA LEU A 1047 -25.29 37.16 16.08
C LEU A 1047 -26.70 37.70 15.83
N ALA A 1048 -27.61 36.88 15.30
CA ALA A 1048 -28.99 37.27 15.07
C ALA A 1048 -29.68 37.71 16.37
N ARG A 1049 -29.47 36.96 17.47
CA ARG A 1049 -29.93 37.33 18.81
C ARG A 1049 -29.30 38.65 19.28
N MET A 1050 -27.99 38.83 19.11
CA MET A 1050 -27.31 40.06 19.53
C MET A 1050 -27.87 41.29 18.80
N TYR A 1051 -28.18 41.20 17.51
CA TYR A 1051 -28.84 42.29 16.77
C TYR A 1051 -30.32 42.45 17.13
N GLN A 1052 -31.06 41.35 17.37
CA GLN A 1052 -32.48 41.41 17.73
C GLN A 1052 -32.71 42.15 19.05
N TYR A 1053 -31.84 41.91 20.05
CA TYR A 1053 -31.99 42.44 21.41
C TYR A 1053 -31.00 43.58 21.74
N GLY A 1054 -30.11 43.96 20.82
CA GLY A 1054 -29.12 45.01 21.05
C GLY A 1054 -28.03 44.66 22.07
N VAL A 1055 -27.62 43.38 22.14
CA VAL A 1055 -26.60 42.92 23.09
C VAL A 1055 -25.21 43.19 22.53
N GLY A 1056 -24.54 44.22 23.05
CA GLY A 1056 -23.17 44.59 22.64
C GLY A 1056 -23.04 45.25 21.26
N VAL A 1057 -24.17 45.43 20.57
CA VAL A 1057 -24.34 46.15 19.30
C VAL A 1057 -25.68 46.92 19.36
N PRO A 1058 -25.86 47.98 18.55
CA PRO A 1058 -27.17 48.60 18.40
C PRO A 1058 -28.21 47.57 17.92
N GLN A 1059 -29.45 47.71 18.40
CA GLN A 1059 -30.55 46.87 17.96
C GLN A 1059 -30.82 47.08 16.46
N ASP A 1060 -30.89 45.98 15.71
CA ASP A 1060 -31.12 45.97 14.26
C ASP A 1060 -31.92 44.72 13.87
N LEU A 1061 -33.25 44.87 13.81
CA LEU A 1061 -34.16 43.77 13.46
C LEU A 1061 -34.01 43.34 12.00
N HIS A 1062 -33.66 44.26 11.09
CA HIS A 1062 -33.48 43.92 9.68
C HIS A 1062 -32.29 42.97 9.50
N GLN A 1063 -31.19 43.28 10.18
CA GLN A 1063 -30.01 42.43 10.13
C GLN A 1063 -30.20 41.11 10.89
N ALA A 1064 -30.96 41.11 11.99
CA ALA A 1064 -31.37 39.89 12.67
C ALA A 1064 -32.19 38.96 11.75
N CYS A 1065 -33.19 39.49 11.03
CA CYS A 1065 -33.98 38.72 10.07
C CYS A 1065 -33.12 38.11 8.98
N LYS A 1066 -32.21 38.88 8.36
CA LYS A 1066 -31.30 38.38 7.32
C LYS A 1066 -30.45 37.20 7.81
N LEU A 1067 -29.96 37.28 9.05
CA LEU A 1067 -29.19 36.19 9.66
C LEU A 1067 -30.06 34.98 9.99
N TYR A 1068 -31.29 35.18 10.50
CA TYR A 1068 -32.22 34.09 10.75
C TYR A 1068 -32.65 33.37 9.46
N GLU A 1069 -32.91 34.11 8.38
CA GLU A 1069 -33.24 33.56 7.05
C GLU A 1069 -32.15 32.63 6.53
N GLN A 1070 -30.88 33.02 6.65
CA GLN A 1070 -29.74 32.22 6.21
C GLN A 1070 -29.66 30.83 6.88
N VAL A 1071 -30.17 30.69 8.10
CA VAL A 1071 -30.11 29.43 8.85
C VAL A 1071 -31.47 28.76 9.07
N ALA A 1072 -32.59 29.42 8.73
CA ALA A 1072 -33.96 28.89 8.85
C ALA A 1072 -34.20 27.63 8.01
N ALA A 1073 -33.38 27.38 6.98
CA ALA A 1073 -33.41 26.14 6.22
C ALA A 1073 -33.03 24.89 7.03
N HIS A 1074 -32.13 25.05 8.01
CA HIS A 1074 -31.50 23.94 8.73
C HIS A 1074 -31.62 24.06 10.25
N SER A 1075 -32.21 25.14 10.76
CA SER A 1075 -32.48 25.38 12.18
C SER A 1075 -33.97 25.63 12.41
N PRO A 1076 -34.70 24.70 13.04
CA PRO A 1076 -36.10 24.89 13.42
C PRO A 1076 -36.29 26.10 14.35
N MET A 1077 -35.31 26.37 15.21
CA MET A 1077 -35.30 27.53 16.10
C MET A 1077 -35.20 28.84 15.29
N ALA A 1078 -34.34 28.90 14.27
CA ALA A 1078 -34.26 30.10 13.42
C ALA A 1078 -35.55 30.34 12.63
N ALA A 1079 -36.14 29.27 12.07
CA ALA A 1079 -37.41 29.36 11.37
C ALA A 1079 -38.54 29.83 12.30
N TYR A 1080 -38.54 29.36 13.56
CA TYR A 1080 -39.49 29.81 14.58
C TYR A 1080 -39.29 31.29 14.95
N GLN A 1081 -38.07 31.72 15.26
CA GLN A 1081 -37.78 33.11 15.62
C GLN A 1081 -38.09 34.07 14.46
N LEU A 1082 -37.77 33.69 13.23
CA LEU A 1082 -38.14 34.45 12.04
C LEU A 1082 -39.66 34.55 11.87
N ALA A 1083 -40.39 33.45 12.10
CA ALA A 1083 -41.85 33.45 12.04
C ALA A 1083 -42.47 34.37 13.11
N LEU A 1084 -41.91 34.41 14.32
CA LEU A 1084 -42.35 35.33 15.38
C LEU A 1084 -42.12 36.79 14.98
N ILE A 1085 -40.97 37.13 14.40
CA ILE A 1085 -40.67 38.50 13.97
C ILE A 1085 -41.63 38.93 12.84
N TYR A 1086 -41.87 38.07 11.85
CA TYR A 1086 -42.84 38.36 10.78
C TYR A 1086 -44.28 38.46 11.28
N HIS A 1087 -44.65 37.65 12.26
CA HIS A 1087 -45.97 37.75 12.88
C HIS A 1087 -46.14 39.04 13.70
N GLN A 1088 -45.12 39.48 14.44
CA GLN A 1088 -45.15 40.71 15.23
C GLN A 1088 -45.18 41.99 14.37
N GLN A 1089 -44.72 41.93 13.12
CA GLN A 1089 -44.73 43.07 12.18
C GLN A 1089 -46.08 43.31 11.50
N LYS A 1090 -47.05 42.39 11.62
CA LYS A 1090 -48.39 42.54 11.06
C LYS A 1090 -49.43 42.60 12.17
N ASP A 1091 -50.10 43.75 12.30
CA ASP A 1091 -51.18 44.02 13.26
C ASP A 1091 -52.39 43.09 13.05
N GLY A 1092 -52.35 41.89 13.61
CA GLY A 1092 -53.48 40.98 13.74
C GLY A 1092 -53.83 40.12 12.52
N ALA A 1093 -53.20 40.30 11.36
CA ALA A 1093 -53.40 39.44 10.19
C ALA A 1093 -52.46 38.22 10.19
N VAL A 1094 -52.98 37.03 9.90
CA VAL A 1094 -52.18 35.80 9.83
C VAL A 1094 -51.22 35.86 8.63
N ASP A 1095 -49.91 35.94 8.90
CA ASP A 1095 -48.90 35.98 7.84
C ASP A 1095 -48.69 34.59 7.23
N ALA A 1096 -49.04 34.43 5.94
CA ALA A 1096 -48.81 33.20 5.19
C ALA A 1096 -47.33 32.76 5.15
N GLN A 1097 -46.39 33.71 5.21
CA GLN A 1097 -44.96 33.39 5.29
C GLN A 1097 -44.58 32.87 6.68
N ALA A 1098 -45.10 33.49 7.76
CA ALA A 1098 -44.88 33.01 9.13
C ALA A 1098 -45.49 31.61 9.33
N LEU A 1099 -46.67 31.32 8.78
CA LEU A 1099 -47.28 29.99 8.78
C LEU A 1099 -46.39 28.95 8.10
N LYS A 1100 -45.87 29.23 6.90
CA LYS A 1100 -44.94 28.32 6.20
C LYS A 1100 -43.67 28.04 7.02
N LEU A 1101 -43.13 29.07 7.69
CA LEU A 1101 -41.97 28.93 8.55
C LEU A 1101 -42.29 28.16 9.84
N LEU A 1102 -43.46 28.34 10.44
CA LEU A 1102 -43.95 27.56 11.57
C LEU A 1102 -44.17 26.09 11.19
N GLU A 1103 -44.75 25.81 10.02
CA GLU A 1103 -44.90 24.44 9.53
C GLU A 1103 -43.53 23.78 9.32
N LYS A 1104 -42.56 24.53 8.80
CA LYS A 1104 -41.18 24.07 8.64
C LYS A 1104 -40.50 23.81 9.98
N ALA A 1105 -40.67 24.70 10.94
CA ALA A 1105 -40.16 24.53 12.30
C ALA A 1105 -40.83 23.35 13.02
N ALA A 1106 -42.14 23.17 12.84
CA ALA A 1106 -42.94 22.08 13.39
C ALA A 1106 -42.55 20.72 12.77
N LYS A 1107 -42.43 20.62 11.45
CA LYS A 1107 -41.84 19.45 10.75
C LYS A 1107 -40.39 19.20 11.20
N GLY A 1108 -39.71 20.27 11.58
CA GLY A 1108 -38.39 20.24 12.20
C GLY A 1108 -38.36 19.84 13.68
N GLY A 1109 -39.51 19.52 14.29
CA GLY A 1109 -39.62 19.08 15.68
C GLY A 1109 -39.66 20.20 16.73
N HIS A 1110 -39.81 21.46 16.34
CA HIS A 1110 -39.90 22.57 17.30
C HIS A 1110 -41.27 22.58 17.99
N GLN A 1111 -41.32 22.16 19.25
CA GLN A 1111 -42.58 21.96 19.97
C GLN A 1111 -43.39 23.25 20.17
N ALA A 1112 -42.74 24.39 20.38
CA ALA A 1112 -43.46 25.67 20.44
C ALA A 1112 -44.06 26.03 19.07
N ALA A 1113 -43.39 25.69 17.97
CA ALA A 1113 -43.93 25.93 16.64
C ALA A 1113 -45.11 25.01 16.34
N VAL A 1114 -45.11 23.75 16.81
CA VAL A 1114 -46.26 22.84 16.70
C VAL A 1114 -47.47 23.42 17.44
N ARG A 1115 -47.26 23.90 18.68
CA ARG A 1115 -48.30 24.53 19.50
C ARG A 1115 -48.85 25.80 18.83
N ASP A 1116 -47.97 26.72 18.44
CA ASP A 1116 -48.36 28.00 17.83
C ASP A 1116 -49.01 27.80 16.47
N LEU A 1117 -48.56 26.81 15.68
CA LEU A 1117 -49.21 26.41 14.44
C LEU A 1117 -50.62 25.87 14.68
N GLN A 1118 -50.81 25.02 15.71
CA GLN A 1118 -52.13 24.52 16.08
C GLN A 1118 -53.07 25.66 16.50
N HIS A 1119 -52.58 26.62 17.28
CA HIS A 1119 -53.34 27.81 17.68
C HIS A 1119 -53.70 28.69 16.48
N MET A 1120 -52.75 28.99 15.58
CA MET A 1120 -53.00 29.80 14.39
C MET A 1120 -53.96 29.11 13.40
N LYS A 1121 -53.85 27.80 13.20
CA LYS A 1121 -54.78 27.02 12.35
C LYS A 1121 -56.18 26.97 12.95
N ALA A 1122 -56.30 26.87 14.27
CA ALA A 1122 -57.58 26.94 14.96
C ALA A 1122 -58.24 28.32 14.80
N HIS A 1123 -57.47 29.42 14.90
CA HIS A 1123 -57.99 30.78 14.64
C HIS A 1123 -58.43 30.98 13.19
N GLN A 1124 -57.67 30.49 12.20
CA GLN A 1124 -58.11 30.50 10.79
C GLN A 1124 -59.39 29.70 10.56
N GLN A 1125 -59.57 28.55 11.21
CA GLN A 1125 -60.81 27.76 11.10
C GLN A 1125 -62.01 28.44 11.74
N ILE A 1126 -61.81 29.24 12.80
CA ILE A 1126 -62.86 30.04 13.44
C ILE A 1126 -63.30 31.20 12.53
N GLU A 1127 -62.39 31.83 11.78
CA GLU A 1127 -62.73 32.91 10.84
C GLU A 1127 -63.42 32.42 9.54
N VAL A 1128 -63.21 31.17 9.12
CA VAL A 1128 -63.77 30.61 7.89
C VAL A 1128 -65.12 29.89 8.11
N SER A 1129 -65.57 29.73 9.36
CA SER A 1129 -66.83 29.05 9.71
C SER A 1129 -67.94 30.03 10.11
N PHE A 1130 -68.84 30.35 9.18
CA PHE A 1130 -70.14 30.99 9.48
C PHE A 1130 -71.15 29.95 9.97
N ILE A 1131 -70.94 29.38 11.17
CA ILE A 1131 -72.01 28.74 11.96
C ILE A 1131 -71.77 29.11 13.42
N THR A 1132 -72.72 29.83 14.00
CA THR A 1132 -72.78 30.21 15.42
C THR A 1132 -72.50 29.02 16.34
N PRO A 1133 -71.47 29.06 17.20
CA PRO A 1133 -71.33 28.09 18.27
C PRO A 1133 -72.34 28.40 19.38
N LEU A 1134 -73.01 27.36 19.85
CA LEU A 1134 -73.71 27.37 21.14
C LEU A 1134 -72.75 27.85 22.23
N ILE A 1135 -73.11 28.97 22.87
CA ILE A 1135 -72.45 29.48 24.06
C ILE A 1135 -72.70 28.48 25.20
N ILE A 1136 -71.81 27.51 25.36
CA ILE A 1136 -71.61 26.90 26.68
C ILE A 1136 -70.89 27.97 27.49
N LYS A 1137 -71.61 28.61 28.41
CA LYS A 1137 -71.00 29.40 29.48
C LYS A 1137 -70.15 28.47 30.33
N PHE A 1138 -68.90 28.24 29.93
CA PHE A 1138 -67.86 28.06 30.92
C PHE A 1138 -67.68 29.43 31.55
N ILE A 1139 -68.26 29.60 32.73
CA ILE A 1139 -67.88 30.69 33.62
C ILE A 1139 -66.39 30.44 33.90
N PRO A 1140 -65.47 31.31 33.43
CA PRO A 1140 -64.12 31.28 33.94
C PRO A 1140 -64.28 31.70 35.39
N ASN A 1141 -64.14 30.75 36.31
CA ASN A 1141 -63.92 31.13 37.68
C ASN A 1141 -62.56 31.83 37.68
N HIS A 1142 -62.56 33.16 37.60
CA HIS A 1142 -61.46 34.01 38.04
C HIS A 1142 -61.37 33.87 39.56
N GLY A 1143 -60.96 32.68 40.00
CA GLY A 1143 -60.71 32.33 41.38
C GLY A 1143 -59.34 31.69 41.41
N ILE A 1144 -58.34 32.49 41.78
CA ILE A 1144 -57.08 32.09 42.43
C ILE A 1144 -56.60 30.69 42.01
N LYS A 1145 -55.82 30.59 40.92
CA LYS A 1145 -55.08 29.36 40.62
C LYS A 1145 -54.22 29.03 41.83
N SER A 1146 -54.35 27.84 42.40
CA SER A 1146 -53.56 27.43 43.55
C SER A 1146 -52.07 27.48 43.22
N ALA A 1147 -51.25 27.88 44.20
CA ALA A 1147 -49.80 27.97 44.07
C ALA A 1147 -49.18 26.71 43.44
N SER A 1148 -49.74 25.54 43.76
CA SER A 1148 -49.35 24.24 43.22
C SER A 1148 -49.53 24.11 41.70
N LEU A 1149 -50.60 24.65 41.13
CA LEU A 1149 -50.89 24.55 39.70
C LEU A 1149 -50.00 25.49 38.87
N LEU A 1150 -49.78 26.71 39.37
CA LEU A 1150 -48.84 27.65 38.76
C LEU A 1150 -47.38 27.16 38.89
N TYR A 1151 -47.03 26.54 40.02
CA TYR A 1151 -45.72 25.90 40.23
C TYR A 1151 -45.51 24.72 39.28
N MET A 1152 -46.50 23.83 39.12
CA MET A 1152 -46.42 22.74 38.13
C MET A 1152 -46.33 23.26 36.69
N HIS A 1153 -47.03 24.35 36.37
CA HIS A 1153 -46.88 25.02 35.08
C HIS A 1153 -45.47 25.57 34.87
N ALA A 1154 -44.87 26.16 35.91
CA ALA A 1154 -43.51 26.66 35.83
C ALA A 1154 -42.49 25.52 35.63
N LEU A 1155 -42.65 24.40 36.34
CA LEU A 1155 -41.83 23.20 36.15
C LEU A 1155 -42.00 22.59 34.75
N ASN A 1156 -43.21 22.60 34.21
CA ASN A 1156 -43.45 22.08 32.87
C ASN A 1156 -42.80 22.96 31.80
N ASN A 1157 -42.81 24.29 31.96
CA ASN A 1157 -42.09 25.20 31.06
C ASN A 1157 -40.56 25.07 31.20
N TRP A 1158 -40.06 24.82 32.42
CA TRP A 1158 -38.65 24.51 32.66
C TRP A 1158 -38.20 23.25 31.91
N ASN A 1159 -38.96 22.16 32.05
CA ASN A 1159 -38.67 20.89 31.37
C ASN A 1159 -38.77 21.00 29.85
N ASN A 1160 -39.54 21.97 29.34
CA ASN A 1160 -39.66 22.28 27.91
C ASN A 1160 -38.63 23.32 27.42
N GLY A 1161 -37.68 23.74 28.27
CA GLY A 1161 -36.58 24.64 27.91
C GLY A 1161 -36.95 26.12 27.85
N ASP A 1162 -38.15 26.51 28.28
CA ASP A 1162 -38.58 27.90 28.33
C ASP A 1162 -38.30 28.51 29.72
N GLU A 1163 -37.01 28.77 29.93
CA GLU A 1163 -36.46 29.18 31.22
C GLU A 1163 -37.02 30.52 31.70
N LEU A 1164 -37.25 31.46 30.78
CA LEU A 1164 -37.74 32.81 31.10
C LEU A 1164 -39.20 32.79 31.56
N VAL A 1165 -40.05 32.03 30.86
CA VAL A 1165 -41.47 31.87 31.26
C VAL A 1165 -41.57 31.08 32.56
N SER A 1166 -40.75 30.04 32.74
CA SER A 1166 -40.68 29.30 34.00
C SER A 1166 -40.30 30.20 35.18
N ARG A 1167 -39.27 31.04 35.02
CA ARG A 1167 -38.83 31.99 36.05
C ARG A 1167 -39.88 33.06 36.35
N ALA A 1168 -40.51 33.62 35.32
CA ALA A 1168 -41.59 34.59 35.50
C ALA A 1168 -42.79 34.00 36.26
N LEU A 1169 -43.17 32.76 35.95
CA LEU A 1169 -44.23 32.03 36.64
C LEU A 1169 -43.84 31.67 38.09
N LEU A 1170 -42.59 31.24 38.34
CA LEU A 1170 -42.11 31.00 39.71
C LEU A 1170 -42.11 32.28 40.54
N GLN A 1171 -41.68 33.40 39.96
CA GLN A 1171 -41.67 34.71 40.61
C GLN A 1171 -43.11 35.22 40.87
N GLU A 1172 -44.06 34.94 39.97
CA GLU A 1172 -45.47 35.21 40.17
C GLU A 1172 -46.09 34.34 41.28
N VAL A 1173 -45.67 33.08 41.41
CA VAL A 1173 -46.10 32.21 42.53
C VAL A 1173 -45.52 32.69 43.85
N VAL A 1174 -44.24 33.03 43.91
CA VAL A 1174 -43.57 33.50 45.13
C VAL A 1174 -44.12 34.86 45.58
N SER A 1175 -44.45 35.76 44.64
CA SER A 1175 -45.03 37.07 44.97
C SER A 1175 -46.48 37.01 45.44
N ARG A 1176 -47.29 36.09 44.89
CA ARG A 1176 -48.70 35.93 45.30
C ARG A 1176 -48.90 34.95 46.46
N HIS A 1177 -48.01 34.00 46.65
CA HIS A 1177 -48.08 32.93 47.65
C HIS A 1177 -46.72 32.68 48.32
N PRO A 1178 -46.23 33.64 49.14
CA PRO A 1178 -44.89 33.58 49.74
C PRO A 1178 -44.65 32.39 50.69
N ASP A 1179 -45.72 31.79 51.23
CA ASP A 1179 -45.66 30.63 52.13
C ASP A 1179 -45.60 29.29 51.38
N TYR A 1180 -45.71 29.29 50.05
CA TYR A 1180 -45.62 28.07 49.24
C TYR A 1180 -44.16 27.66 49.03
N LEU A 1181 -43.62 26.94 50.02
CA LEU A 1181 -42.22 26.51 50.07
C LEU A 1181 -41.67 25.89 48.77
N PRO A 1182 -42.40 25.05 48.00
CA PRO A 1182 -41.84 24.44 46.79
C PRO A 1182 -41.42 25.47 45.73
N ALA A 1183 -42.24 26.50 45.48
CA ALA A 1183 -41.90 27.54 44.51
C ALA A 1183 -40.82 28.48 45.04
N LYS A 1184 -40.81 28.76 46.35
CA LYS A 1184 -39.78 29.55 47.01
C LYS A 1184 -38.43 28.84 46.97
N ASN A 1185 -38.36 27.57 47.38
CA ASN A 1185 -37.14 26.76 47.34
C ASN A 1185 -36.61 26.60 45.90
N MET A 1186 -37.49 26.44 44.90
CA MET A 1186 -37.07 26.36 43.49
C MET A 1186 -36.61 27.71 42.95
N SER A 1187 -37.29 28.81 43.29
CA SER A 1187 -36.86 30.17 42.93
C SER A 1187 -35.53 30.53 43.60
N ASP A 1188 -35.34 30.16 44.86
CA ASP A 1188 -34.12 30.35 45.64
C ASP A 1188 -32.97 29.50 45.05
N HIS A 1189 -33.21 28.24 44.69
CA HIS A 1189 -32.24 27.43 43.94
C HIS A 1189 -31.86 28.04 42.58
N LEU A 1190 -32.83 28.61 41.84
CA LEU A 1190 -32.61 29.23 40.53
C LEU A 1190 -31.93 30.61 40.60
N SER A 1191 -31.99 31.25 41.76
CA SER A 1191 -31.31 32.52 42.06
C SER A 1191 -29.94 32.30 42.72
N GLU A 1192 -29.72 31.23 43.48
CA GLU A 1192 -28.38 30.74 43.84
C GLU A 1192 -27.58 30.29 42.61
N TYR A 1193 -28.25 29.66 41.63
CA TYR A 1193 -27.66 29.41 40.31
C TYR A 1193 -27.29 30.71 39.56
N HIS A 1194 -27.89 31.84 39.94
CA HIS A 1194 -27.59 33.17 39.39
C HIS A 1194 -26.38 33.82 40.09
N TYR A 1195 -26.20 33.60 41.39
CA TYR A 1195 -24.99 34.04 42.12
C TYR A 1195 -23.75 33.20 41.79
N LEU A 1196 -23.92 31.94 41.38
CA LEU A 1196 -22.83 31.12 40.79
C LEU A 1196 -22.57 31.43 39.29
N LYS A 1197 -23.36 32.31 38.67
CA LYS A 1197 -23.17 32.82 37.29
C LYS A 1197 -22.85 34.31 37.21
N LEU A 1198 -22.66 35.00 38.34
CA LEU A 1198 -22.13 36.38 38.42
C LEU A 1198 -20.92 36.49 39.37
N GLY A 1199 -20.30 35.37 39.73
CA GLY A 1199 -19.00 35.30 40.44
C GLY A 1199 -17.88 34.81 39.54
#